data_AF-A0A518HSV8-F1
#
_entry.id   AF-A0A518HSV8-F1
#
_cell.length_a   1.000
_cell.length_b   1.000
_cell.length_c   1.000
_cell.angle_alpha   90.00
_cell.angle_beta   90.00
_cell.angle_gamma   90.00
#
_symmetry.space_group_name_H-M   'P 1'
#
loop_
_entity.id
_entity.type
_entity.pdbx_description
1 polymer ?
#
loop_
_entity_poly.entity_id
_entity_poly.type
_entity_poly.pdbx_seq_one_letter_code
_entity_poly.pdbx_strand_id
1 'polypeptide(L)'
;MMNSEQKLAIDQIQRVAKQSDALEVINVISSEKSDSFVIVDLSLYCGDLVGADGGFPIKERERVRVLIGPDYPYAPPSVASSHTRFAGYPHVNWKRWLCLYLAPQTEWSPRNGMFGFLERLELWLRRAALGELDETGGPIHPPVTYSSKGPLLIPRSDTPNVDGEPWLGFANLKQISPDRIDLVGWARDEELAETAGVAILLDAPMPLEFPSKLNELIECIADRGVSVESVFELLRKAAESNSSDTPLFVVVGTPMRGTKGKELKQHLTGWRVDTLLNKIASLDGDLLQDRRVANANDLSDWSASIDEHRGRLMELFADWSKEADITWCRVREDRPEIVTRRDNGKPVSWFSGRNLELWGCGALGGYIAEWLVRAGAAKIILRDEGVVTPGLLVRQPFHDEDIGTFKAEALAARLRKISPSCQIETSTKDVIECPLGNPGECTDCDLIIDATASNIVLSKLESVWRSSAGIRKRIASVAIDREAERLLVGIAKPEHSGGPLDILRKMKLKACKDGTLKRYLDAFFPENPPVPFQPEPGCSDATFIGSAADAASLSSLAVNFIGRALSEDLCESTGFGAYMSDACAETIAPPFVKFEFSPDHCVQDPESGFETRIAASAWRSIKSWKADSARRRGADVETGGLLFGELDELLKVVWVTEVSGAPSDSIHSAEEFVCGINGTTQLNDSITDQSRRSVQFVGSWHTHPVSPAIPSGKDLAAMDRLLVQSPVPSERQLLLIIGHASTSMETGAFIFQRKEFESLRRSGQLSRQIAISESPSLRPDLLPSIGLSLSGGGSRAMAFHLGCLRALNDRGVLDRVQVLSTVSGGSVIGAMFAFSNTPFEEFELDVRAALRRGFAKGLVRRTLLSLRLFQILGTWIFSGVPANMTFATRFILGRANSLVPKDSRAGGTVAQSLQPPFRRWVNRTNALEQTFADLLFGETKVAQVARDGLDVVINATELRTGTAFRFGNRESGCWRFGTIENNDVSVARAVAASAAYPALLPAIDTVLQYSHGSSDGESKRTILTDGGVYENLGISCMIPGRDKAFSTNVFSPDYIVCCDAGPGQFSDTVMPYGWGTRMMRSIETTFRQVQHGLQKQIHMCRENRELKGFVYSYLGQQDARLPIRPPELVTRDQVTHYPTDFFAMSNTDIELLSQRGEQLTRLLIDHYCPEL
;
A
#
# COMPACT_ATOMS: atom_id res chain seq x y z
N MET A 1 -28.76 -40.94 -40.39
CA MET A 1 -29.97 -40.58 -39.63
C MET A 1 -29.61 -39.39 -38.74
N MET A 2 -30.40 -38.33 -38.69
CA MET A 2 -30.13 -37.20 -37.78
C MET A 2 -30.49 -37.56 -36.34
N ASN A 3 -29.66 -37.16 -35.36
CA ASN A 3 -30.03 -37.27 -33.94
C ASN A 3 -31.07 -36.20 -33.53
N SER A 4 -31.62 -36.30 -32.31
CA SER A 4 -32.66 -35.40 -31.80
C SER A 4 -32.21 -33.94 -31.75
N GLU A 5 -30.95 -33.71 -31.40
CA GLU A 5 -30.35 -32.40 -31.19
C GLU A 5 -30.06 -31.71 -32.52
N GLN A 6 -29.58 -32.44 -33.53
CA GLN A 6 -29.41 -31.97 -34.90
C GLN A 6 -30.76 -31.63 -35.55
N LYS A 7 -31.82 -32.41 -35.27
CA LYS A 7 -33.19 -32.07 -35.70
C LYS A 7 -33.67 -30.76 -35.07
N LEU A 8 -33.43 -30.58 -33.77
CA LEU A 8 -33.73 -29.33 -33.07
C LEU A 8 -32.99 -28.13 -33.71
N ALA A 9 -31.73 -28.31 -34.09
CA ALA A 9 -30.97 -27.27 -34.79
C ALA A 9 -31.64 -26.86 -36.11
N ILE A 10 -32.06 -27.84 -36.92
CA ILE A 10 -32.79 -27.57 -38.17
C ILE A 10 -34.12 -26.86 -37.90
N ASP A 11 -34.90 -27.32 -36.92
CA ASP A 11 -36.18 -26.70 -36.56
C ASP A 11 -36.01 -25.23 -36.13
N GLN A 12 -34.93 -24.92 -35.40
CA GLN A 12 -34.58 -23.56 -35.01
C GLN A 12 -34.24 -22.69 -36.24
N ILE A 13 -33.40 -23.17 -37.16
CA ILE A 13 -33.06 -22.47 -38.40
C ILE A 13 -34.33 -22.22 -39.25
N GLN A 14 -35.17 -23.25 -39.42
CA GLN A 14 -36.42 -23.13 -40.18
C GLN A 14 -37.40 -22.15 -39.54
N ARG A 15 -37.43 -22.07 -38.21
CA ARG A 15 -38.26 -21.09 -37.50
C ARG A 15 -37.79 -19.66 -37.78
N VAL A 16 -36.48 -19.41 -37.79
CA VAL A 16 -35.92 -18.10 -38.17
C VAL A 16 -36.27 -17.76 -39.62
N ALA A 17 -36.06 -18.69 -40.55
CA ALA A 17 -36.34 -18.49 -41.97
C ALA A 17 -37.83 -18.22 -42.28
N LYS A 18 -38.77 -18.73 -41.46
CA LYS A 18 -40.21 -18.45 -41.61
C LYS A 18 -40.63 -17.06 -41.15
N GLN A 19 -39.83 -16.37 -40.34
CA GLN A 19 -40.19 -15.06 -39.77
C GLN A 19 -39.73 -13.88 -40.62
N SER A 20 -38.78 -14.07 -41.54
CA SER A 20 -38.25 -13.01 -42.41
C SER A 20 -37.57 -13.58 -43.66
N ASP A 21 -37.66 -12.87 -44.78
CA ASP A 21 -36.97 -13.21 -46.05
C ASP A 21 -35.43 -13.01 -45.98
N ALA A 22 -34.93 -12.52 -44.83
CA ALA A 22 -33.51 -12.31 -44.58
C ALA A 22 -32.70 -13.62 -44.49
N LEU A 23 -33.33 -14.76 -44.18
CA LEU A 23 -32.70 -16.08 -44.13
C LEU A 23 -33.51 -17.08 -44.95
N GLU A 24 -32.88 -17.72 -45.94
CA GLU A 24 -33.49 -18.77 -46.75
C GLU A 24 -32.71 -20.07 -46.61
N VAL A 25 -33.41 -21.18 -46.32
CA VAL A 25 -32.83 -22.52 -46.29
C VAL A 25 -32.90 -23.13 -47.70
N ILE A 26 -31.75 -23.28 -48.34
CA ILE A 26 -31.65 -23.78 -49.72
C ILE A 26 -31.74 -25.31 -49.73
N ASN A 27 -30.96 -25.96 -48.89
CA ASN A 27 -30.85 -27.41 -48.85
C ASN A 27 -30.46 -27.91 -47.46
N VAL A 28 -30.91 -29.11 -47.11
CA VAL A 28 -30.51 -29.84 -45.90
C VAL A 28 -30.04 -31.22 -46.34
N ILE A 29 -28.74 -31.47 -46.18
CA ILE A 29 -28.10 -32.74 -46.56
C ILE A 29 -27.73 -33.49 -45.27
N SER A 30 -28.29 -34.68 -45.10
CA SER A 30 -27.93 -35.59 -44.00
C SER A 30 -27.41 -36.91 -44.54
N SER A 31 -26.41 -37.48 -43.89
CA SER A 31 -25.93 -38.84 -44.21
C SER A 31 -26.75 -39.92 -43.52
N GLU A 32 -26.69 -41.15 -44.05
CA GLU A 32 -27.37 -42.32 -43.48
C GLU A 32 -26.79 -42.74 -42.12
N LYS A 33 -25.52 -42.41 -41.82
CA LYS A 33 -24.88 -42.66 -40.51
C LYS A 33 -25.28 -41.62 -39.46
N SER A 34 -25.51 -42.04 -38.21
CA SER A 34 -25.89 -41.15 -37.10
C SER A 34 -24.78 -40.19 -36.68
N ASP A 35 -23.52 -40.61 -36.81
CA ASP A 35 -22.37 -39.89 -36.25
C ASP A 35 -21.74 -38.92 -37.27
N SER A 36 -22.54 -38.46 -38.24
CA SER A 36 -22.08 -37.61 -39.33
C SER A 36 -22.63 -36.20 -39.22
N PHE A 37 -21.91 -35.25 -39.81
CA PHE A 37 -22.37 -33.87 -39.89
C PHE A 37 -23.67 -33.77 -40.69
N VAL A 38 -24.59 -32.94 -40.20
CA VAL A 38 -25.75 -32.46 -40.96
C VAL A 38 -25.37 -31.14 -41.59
N ILE A 39 -25.50 -31.05 -42.91
CA ILE A 39 -25.09 -29.89 -43.69
C ILE A 39 -26.33 -29.10 -44.09
N VAL A 40 -26.35 -27.80 -43.77
CA VAL A 40 -27.44 -26.89 -44.13
C VAL A 40 -26.88 -25.77 -45.00
N ASP A 41 -27.33 -25.69 -46.24
CA ASP A 41 -26.98 -24.59 -47.15
C ASP A 41 -27.99 -23.45 -46.97
N LEU A 42 -27.50 -22.26 -46.63
CA LEU A 42 -28.27 -21.07 -46.31
C LEU A 42 -27.97 -19.94 -47.29
N SER A 43 -28.98 -19.14 -47.64
CA SER A 43 -28.80 -17.81 -48.23
C SER A 43 -29.17 -16.75 -47.21
N LEU A 44 -28.23 -15.86 -46.92
CA LEU A 44 -28.38 -14.73 -46.00
C LEU A 44 -28.54 -13.44 -46.80
N TYR A 45 -29.51 -12.61 -46.46
CA TYR A 45 -29.59 -11.23 -46.97
C TYR A 45 -28.59 -10.35 -46.23
N CYS A 46 -27.74 -9.68 -46.98
CA CYS A 46 -26.67 -8.84 -46.48
C CYS A 46 -26.69 -7.43 -47.10
N GLY A 47 -27.73 -7.07 -47.84
CA GLY A 47 -27.83 -5.79 -48.57
C GLY A 47 -27.75 -4.54 -47.69
N ASP A 48 -28.10 -4.66 -46.41
CA ASP A 48 -28.06 -3.55 -45.44
C ASP A 48 -26.69 -3.41 -44.74
N LEU A 49 -25.72 -4.29 -45.03
CA LEU A 49 -24.37 -4.19 -44.47
C LEU A 49 -23.59 -3.09 -45.19
N VAL A 50 -23.06 -2.14 -44.42
CA VAL A 50 -22.21 -1.06 -44.93
C VAL A 50 -20.78 -1.58 -45.08
N GLY A 51 -20.24 -1.55 -46.29
CA GLY A 51 -18.85 -1.88 -46.56
C GLY A 51 -17.91 -0.69 -46.38
N ALA A 52 -16.63 -0.98 -46.07
CA ALA A 52 -15.54 0.00 -46.05
C ALA A 52 -14.42 -0.40 -47.02
N ASP A 53 -13.55 0.56 -47.38
CA ASP A 53 -12.35 0.27 -48.19
C ASP A 53 -11.43 -0.73 -47.46
N GLY A 54 -11.09 -1.83 -48.14
CA GLY A 54 -10.33 -2.94 -47.56
C GLY A 54 -11.19 -4.01 -46.85
N GLY A 55 -12.50 -3.80 -46.73
CA GLY A 55 -13.46 -4.78 -46.22
C GLY A 55 -13.80 -5.88 -47.23
N PHE A 56 -14.53 -6.89 -46.76
CA PHE A 56 -14.95 -8.01 -47.60
C PHE A 56 -15.94 -7.54 -48.67
N PRO A 57 -15.83 -8.04 -49.92
CA PRO A 57 -16.79 -7.71 -50.95
C PRO A 57 -18.08 -8.49 -50.68
N ILE A 58 -18.99 -7.98 -49.87
CA ILE A 58 -20.25 -8.67 -49.57
C ILE A 58 -21.30 -8.36 -50.66
N LYS A 59 -22.02 -9.38 -51.13
CA LYS A 59 -23.15 -9.25 -52.05
C LYS A 59 -24.45 -9.07 -51.28
N GLU A 60 -25.48 -8.58 -51.98
CA GLU A 60 -26.84 -8.44 -51.44
C GLU A 60 -27.37 -9.73 -50.79
N ARG A 61 -27.03 -10.91 -51.36
CA ARG A 61 -27.22 -12.20 -50.69
C ARG A 61 -25.94 -13.03 -50.70
N GLU A 62 -25.58 -13.54 -49.53
CA GLU A 62 -24.45 -14.46 -49.35
C GLU A 62 -24.90 -15.89 -49.11
N ARG A 63 -24.20 -16.85 -49.73
CA ARG A 63 -24.51 -18.27 -49.57
C ARG A 63 -23.45 -18.95 -48.71
N VAL A 64 -23.88 -19.53 -47.59
CA VAL A 64 -23.03 -20.22 -46.63
C VAL A 64 -23.52 -21.64 -46.39
N ARG A 65 -22.59 -22.50 -46.00
CA ARG A 65 -22.80 -23.89 -45.64
C ARG A 65 -22.50 -24.05 -44.16
N VAL A 66 -23.52 -24.44 -43.39
CA VAL A 66 -23.41 -24.71 -41.95
C VAL A 66 -23.28 -26.21 -41.74
N LEU A 67 -22.28 -26.65 -40.99
CA LEU A 67 -22.04 -28.04 -40.64
C LEU A 67 -22.34 -28.24 -39.14
N ILE A 68 -23.37 -29.04 -38.87
CA ILE A 68 -23.86 -29.31 -37.52
C ILE A 68 -23.35 -30.70 -37.12
N GLY A 69 -22.41 -30.74 -36.18
CA GLY A 69 -21.83 -31.98 -35.67
C GLY A 69 -22.81 -32.80 -34.81
N PRO A 70 -22.47 -34.07 -34.51
CA PRO A 70 -23.29 -34.91 -33.64
C PRO A 70 -23.34 -34.40 -32.19
N ASP A 71 -22.32 -33.67 -31.73
CA ASP A 71 -22.20 -33.14 -30.36
C ASP A 71 -22.95 -31.80 -30.14
N TYR A 72 -23.74 -31.34 -31.11
CA TYR A 72 -24.58 -30.16 -30.92
C TYR A 72 -25.61 -30.40 -29.80
N PRO A 73 -25.90 -29.43 -28.90
CA PRO A 73 -25.42 -28.05 -28.89
C PRO A 73 -24.15 -27.80 -28.06
N TYR A 74 -23.46 -28.83 -27.56
CA TYR A 74 -22.26 -28.66 -26.73
C TYR A 74 -21.02 -28.28 -27.55
N ALA A 75 -21.00 -28.62 -28.84
CA ALA A 75 -20.08 -28.07 -29.83
C ALA A 75 -20.81 -27.10 -30.77
N PRO A 76 -20.25 -25.90 -31.04
CA PRO A 76 -20.84 -24.99 -32.01
C PRO A 76 -20.78 -25.58 -33.44
N PRO A 77 -21.77 -25.28 -34.29
CA PRO A 77 -21.67 -25.59 -35.72
C PRO A 77 -20.48 -24.87 -36.37
N SER A 78 -19.97 -25.43 -37.47
CA SER A 78 -18.97 -24.77 -38.31
C SER A 78 -19.63 -24.12 -39.53
N VAL A 79 -19.02 -23.09 -40.10
CA VAL A 79 -19.54 -22.42 -41.30
C VAL A 79 -18.47 -22.29 -42.37
N ALA A 80 -18.87 -22.47 -43.63
CA ALA A 80 -18.05 -22.21 -44.79
C ALA A 80 -18.83 -21.41 -45.84
N SER A 81 -18.16 -20.54 -46.57
CA SER A 81 -18.73 -19.89 -47.74
C SER A 81 -18.86 -20.89 -48.91
N SER A 82 -19.96 -20.77 -49.65
CA SER A 82 -20.22 -21.61 -50.83
C SER A 82 -19.36 -21.26 -52.06
N HIS A 83 -18.58 -20.19 -51.97
CA HIS A 83 -17.68 -19.67 -53.01
C HIS A 83 -16.29 -19.38 -52.46
N THR A 84 -15.30 -19.11 -53.31
CA THR A 84 -13.91 -18.79 -52.88
C THR A 84 -13.58 -17.31 -52.93
N ARG A 85 -14.57 -16.42 -53.09
CA ARG A 85 -14.35 -14.98 -53.25
C ARG A 85 -13.82 -14.28 -51.99
N PHE A 86 -13.99 -14.92 -50.83
CA PHE A 86 -13.41 -14.48 -49.56
C PHE A 86 -11.99 -15.05 -49.34
N ALA A 87 -11.47 -15.88 -50.25
CA ALA A 87 -10.12 -16.41 -50.12
C ALA A 87 -9.09 -15.27 -50.11
N GLY A 88 -8.08 -15.39 -49.24
CA GLY A 88 -7.06 -14.37 -49.05
C GLY A 88 -7.43 -13.27 -48.03
N TYR A 89 -8.68 -13.21 -47.57
CA TYR A 89 -9.05 -12.32 -46.47
C TYR A 89 -8.81 -12.97 -45.08
N PRO A 90 -8.56 -12.17 -44.03
CA PRO A 90 -8.39 -12.67 -42.66
C PRO A 90 -9.59 -13.48 -42.15
N HIS A 91 -9.35 -14.45 -41.26
CA HIS A 91 -10.37 -15.35 -40.69
C HIS A 91 -11.12 -16.23 -41.70
N VAL A 92 -10.55 -16.43 -42.90
CA VAL A 92 -11.04 -17.35 -43.93
C VAL A 92 -10.00 -18.44 -44.16
N ASN A 93 -10.27 -19.64 -43.66
CA ASN A 93 -9.36 -20.78 -43.78
C ASN A 93 -9.74 -21.67 -44.98
N TRP A 94 -8.73 -22.24 -45.65
CA TRP A 94 -8.90 -23.16 -46.79
C TRP A 94 -9.92 -22.65 -47.82
N LYS A 95 -9.73 -21.39 -48.27
CA LYS A 95 -10.59 -20.63 -49.20
C LYS A 95 -12.03 -20.34 -48.77
N ARG A 96 -12.56 -21.01 -47.74
CA ARG A 96 -14.01 -21.08 -47.51
C ARG A 96 -14.45 -21.02 -46.06
N TRP A 97 -13.73 -21.61 -45.12
CA TRP A 97 -14.17 -21.77 -43.73
C TRP A 97 -14.05 -20.46 -42.97
N LEU A 98 -15.12 -20.04 -42.28
CA LEU A 98 -15.12 -18.76 -41.57
C LEU A 98 -14.90 -19.00 -40.08
N CYS A 99 -13.95 -18.27 -39.49
CA CYS A 99 -13.64 -18.37 -38.07
C CYS A 99 -14.53 -17.44 -37.26
N LEU A 100 -15.68 -17.98 -36.83
CA LEU A 100 -16.71 -17.22 -36.10
C LEU A 100 -16.35 -16.91 -34.65
N TYR A 101 -15.50 -17.72 -34.02
CA TYR A 101 -15.21 -17.65 -32.59
C TYR A 101 -13.70 -17.57 -32.38
N LEU A 102 -13.25 -16.66 -31.51
CA LEU A 102 -11.86 -16.62 -31.08
C LEU A 102 -11.63 -17.62 -29.94
N ALA A 103 -12.57 -17.68 -29.01
CA ALA A 103 -12.61 -18.66 -27.92
C ALA A 103 -13.98 -19.35 -27.86
N PRO A 104 -14.21 -20.41 -28.68
CA PRO A 104 -15.50 -21.09 -28.76
C PRO A 104 -16.06 -21.54 -27.40
N GLN A 105 -15.21 -21.98 -26.47
CA GLN A 105 -15.64 -22.48 -25.16
C GLN A 105 -16.24 -21.40 -24.23
N THR A 106 -15.92 -20.13 -24.45
CA THR A 106 -16.45 -19.01 -23.66
C THR A 106 -17.47 -18.17 -24.43
N GLU A 107 -17.37 -18.13 -25.77
CA GLU A 107 -18.22 -17.33 -26.63
C GLU A 107 -19.49 -18.07 -27.08
N TRP A 108 -19.42 -19.38 -27.29
CA TRP A 108 -20.59 -20.18 -27.65
C TRP A 108 -21.44 -20.48 -26.41
N SER A 109 -22.72 -20.11 -26.47
CA SER A 109 -23.71 -20.48 -25.46
C SER A 109 -24.62 -21.58 -26.00
N PRO A 110 -24.47 -22.84 -25.56
CA PRO A 110 -25.34 -23.94 -25.96
C PRO A 110 -26.83 -23.64 -25.74
N ARG A 111 -27.17 -22.79 -24.75
CA ARG A 111 -28.55 -22.38 -24.45
C ARG A 111 -29.19 -21.55 -25.56
N ASN A 112 -28.40 -20.82 -26.33
CA ASN A 112 -28.91 -19.94 -27.40
C ASN A 112 -29.13 -20.70 -28.72
N GLY A 113 -28.56 -21.91 -28.86
CA GLY A 113 -28.72 -22.75 -30.04
C GLY A 113 -28.43 -22.04 -31.36
N MET A 114 -29.14 -22.42 -32.43
CA MET A 114 -28.92 -21.86 -33.76
C MET A 114 -29.24 -20.36 -33.88
N PHE A 115 -30.04 -19.79 -32.96
CA PHE A 115 -30.28 -18.35 -32.93
C PHE A 115 -29.00 -17.58 -32.61
N GLY A 116 -28.33 -17.94 -31.51
CA GLY A 116 -27.05 -17.32 -31.13
C GLY A 116 -25.94 -17.56 -32.16
N PHE A 117 -25.96 -18.71 -32.83
CA PHE A 117 -25.03 -18.98 -33.93
C PHE A 117 -25.24 -18.01 -35.11
N LEU A 118 -26.50 -17.80 -35.53
CA LEU A 118 -26.83 -16.92 -36.64
C LEU A 118 -26.56 -15.45 -36.30
N GLU A 119 -26.85 -15.00 -35.08
CA GLU A 119 -26.45 -13.67 -34.59
C GLU A 119 -24.94 -13.48 -34.64
N ARG A 120 -24.16 -14.49 -34.23
CA ARG A 120 -22.69 -14.43 -34.30
C ARG A 120 -22.20 -14.37 -35.74
N LEU A 121 -22.81 -15.13 -36.65
CA LEU A 121 -22.49 -15.12 -38.07
C LEU A 121 -22.81 -13.76 -38.73
N GLU A 122 -23.94 -13.14 -38.40
CA GLU A 122 -24.29 -11.79 -38.87
C GLU A 122 -23.32 -10.73 -38.36
N LEU A 123 -22.98 -10.75 -37.07
CA LEU A 123 -21.96 -9.88 -36.48
C LEU A 123 -20.59 -10.06 -37.16
N TRP A 124 -20.20 -11.31 -37.43
CA TRP A 124 -18.95 -11.61 -38.11
C TRP A 124 -18.95 -11.01 -39.53
N LEU A 125 -20.02 -11.21 -40.31
CA LEU A 125 -20.15 -10.65 -41.66
C LEU A 125 -20.15 -9.11 -41.65
N ARG A 126 -20.80 -8.49 -40.66
CA ARG A 126 -20.79 -7.04 -40.49
C ARG A 126 -19.38 -6.50 -40.24
N ARG A 127 -18.63 -7.12 -39.32
CA ARG A 127 -17.23 -6.76 -39.07
C ARG A 127 -16.34 -7.04 -40.29
N ALA A 128 -16.60 -8.13 -41.00
CA ALA A 128 -15.90 -8.47 -42.25
C ALA A 128 -16.11 -7.39 -43.32
N ALA A 129 -17.34 -6.91 -43.50
CA ALA A 129 -17.67 -5.82 -44.44
C ALA A 129 -16.93 -4.52 -44.13
N LEU A 130 -16.72 -4.23 -42.83
CA LEU A 130 -16.01 -3.05 -42.36
C LEU A 130 -14.48 -3.22 -42.30
N GLY A 131 -13.96 -4.43 -42.49
CA GLY A 131 -12.53 -4.71 -42.32
C GLY A 131 -12.08 -4.73 -40.84
N GLU A 132 -13.00 -4.96 -39.91
CA GLU A 132 -12.78 -4.86 -38.44
C GLU A 132 -12.57 -6.22 -37.75
N LEU A 133 -12.28 -7.29 -38.50
CA LEU A 133 -12.06 -8.62 -37.90
C LEU A 133 -10.75 -8.71 -37.10
N ASP A 134 -9.76 -7.85 -37.40
CA ASP A 134 -8.46 -7.79 -36.72
C ASP A 134 -8.27 -6.43 -36.02
N GLU A 135 -8.88 -6.27 -34.84
CA GLU A 135 -8.70 -5.08 -34.01
C GLU A 135 -7.23 -4.94 -33.56
N THR A 136 -6.73 -3.69 -33.47
CA THR A 136 -5.33 -3.43 -33.07
C THR A 136 -5.10 -3.91 -31.63
N GLY A 137 -4.15 -4.84 -31.45
CA GLY A 137 -3.87 -5.47 -30.15
C GLY A 137 -4.75 -6.68 -29.82
N GLY A 138 -5.66 -7.07 -30.72
CA GLY A 138 -6.42 -8.31 -30.63
C GLY A 138 -5.55 -9.55 -30.95
N PRO A 139 -5.97 -10.75 -30.51
CA PRO A 139 -5.27 -11.99 -30.83
C PRO A 139 -5.25 -12.22 -32.35
N ILE A 140 -4.06 -12.43 -32.91
CA ILE A 140 -3.88 -12.73 -34.34
C ILE A 140 -4.59 -14.04 -34.65
N HIS A 141 -5.31 -14.11 -35.78
CA HIS A 141 -5.73 -15.37 -36.38
C HIS A 141 -4.69 -15.78 -37.44
N PRO A 142 -3.63 -16.53 -37.09
CA PRO A 142 -2.73 -17.07 -38.10
C PRO A 142 -3.45 -18.17 -38.90
N PRO A 143 -2.82 -18.79 -39.89
CA PRO A 143 -3.36 -20.04 -40.42
C PRO A 143 -3.23 -21.11 -39.33
N VAL A 144 -4.28 -21.27 -38.53
CA VAL A 144 -4.30 -22.22 -37.43
C VAL A 144 -4.67 -23.61 -37.98
N THR A 145 -3.75 -24.55 -37.87
CA THR A 145 -4.11 -25.96 -37.90
C THR A 145 -4.60 -26.37 -36.50
N TYR A 146 -5.92 -26.46 -36.33
CA TYR A 146 -6.53 -26.97 -35.10
C TYR A 146 -6.28 -28.47 -34.90
N SER A 147 -5.95 -29.18 -35.99
CA SER A 147 -5.64 -30.61 -35.98
C SER A 147 -4.52 -30.91 -36.98
N SER A 148 -3.30 -31.13 -36.49
CA SER A 148 -2.19 -31.69 -37.26
C SER A 148 -1.68 -32.97 -36.59
N LYS A 149 -1.18 -33.90 -37.41
CA LYS A 149 -0.45 -35.10 -36.96
C LYS A 149 1.03 -34.82 -36.62
N GLY A 150 1.52 -33.61 -36.89
CA GLY A 150 2.91 -33.25 -36.62
C GLY A 150 3.18 -32.83 -35.17
N PRO A 151 4.46 -32.73 -34.79
CA PRO A 151 4.87 -32.37 -33.44
C PRO A 151 4.49 -30.93 -33.11
N LEU A 152 4.47 -30.63 -31.81
CA LEU A 152 4.33 -29.29 -31.26
C LEU A 152 5.68 -28.58 -31.28
N LEU A 153 5.78 -27.48 -32.03
CA LEU A 153 6.92 -26.57 -32.06
C LEU A 153 6.68 -25.39 -31.10
N ILE A 154 7.60 -25.15 -30.16
CA ILE A 154 7.55 -24.00 -29.26
C ILE A 154 8.76 -23.08 -29.50
N PRO A 155 8.58 -21.92 -30.14
CA PRO A 155 9.62 -20.92 -30.26
C PRO A 155 9.90 -20.25 -28.91
N ARG A 156 11.14 -20.35 -28.44
CA ARG A 156 11.64 -19.78 -27.17
C ARG A 156 12.47 -18.51 -27.37
N SER A 157 13.12 -18.39 -28.52
CA SER A 157 14.06 -17.30 -28.84
C SER A 157 13.45 -16.32 -29.84
N ASP A 158 13.63 -15.03 -29.59
CA ASP A 158 13.18 -13.96 -30.49
C ASP A 158 13.83 -14.12 -31.87
N THR A 159 13.10 -13.76 -32.93
CA THR A 159 13.59 -13.90 -34.31
C THR A 159 14.70 -12.91 -34.64
N PRO A 160 15.68 -13.30 -35.47
CA PRO A 160 16.58 -12.36 -36.14
C PRO A 160 15.81 -11.24 -36.86
N ASN A 161 16.43 -10.06 -36.92
CA ASN A 161 15.84 -8.92 -37.61
C ASN A 161 15.81 -9.16 -39.13
N VAL A 162 14.72 -8.78 -39.78
CA VAL A 162 14.50 -8.91 -41.23
C VAL A 162 14.28 -7.51 -41.81
N ASP A 163 15.33 -6.96 -42.42
CA ASP A 163 15.36 -5.57 -42.90
C ASP A 163 15.40 -5.52 -44.43
N GLY A 164 14.25 -5.72 -45.07
CA GLY A 164 14.08 -5.57 -46.53
C GLY A 164 14.63 -6.69 -47.42
N GLU A 165 15.21 -7.74 -46.83
CA GLU A 165 15.56 -8.99 -47.51
C GLU A 165 15.29 -10.19 -46.58
N PRO A 166 14.89 -11.36 -47.13
CA PRO A 166 14.69 -12.56 -46.33
C PRO A 166 15.93 -13.01 -45.56
N TRP A 167 15.76 -13.36 -44.29
CA TRP A 167 16.81 -13.99 -43.48
C TRP A 167 16.81 -15.50 -43.72
N LEU A 168 17.97 -16.04 -44.09
CA LEU A 168 18.18 -17.47 -44.37
C LEU A 168 19.18 -18.05 -43.37
N GLY A 169 18.85 -19.20 -42.79
CA GLY A 169 19.73 -19.89 -41.85
C GLY A 169 19.07 -21.12 -41.25
N PHE A 170 19.35 -21.36 -39.98
CA PHE A 170 18.95 -22.55 -39.24
C PHE A 170 18.30 -22.18 -37.90
N ALA A 171 17.31 -22.97 -37.52
CA ALA A 171 16.71 -22.98 -36.20
C ALA A 171 17.41 -24.07 -35.37
N ASN A 172 17.94 -23.69 -34.20
CA ASN A 172 18.48 -24.65 -33.24
C ASN A 172 17.31 -25.26 -32.47
N LEU A 173 17.09 -26.56 -32.66
CA LEU A 173 15.95 -27.27 -32.11
C LEU A 173 16.37 -28.21 -30.99
N LYS A 174 15.53 -28.32 -29.97
CA LYS A 174 15.72 -29.22 -28.83
C LYS A 174 14.49 -30.09 -28.64
N GLN A 175 14.63 -31.40 -28.80
CA GLN A 175 13.56 -32.35 -28.53
C GLN A 175 13.29 -32.41 -27.01
N ILE A 176 12.05 -32.13 -26.59
CA ILE A 176 11.64 -32.15 -25.17
C ILE A 176 10.85 -33.42 -24.83
N SER A 177 9.99 -33.88 -25.74
CA SER A 177 9.24 -35.14 -25.64
C SER A 177 8.98 -35.68 -27.04
N PRO A 178 8.47 -36.91 -27.24
CA PRO A 178 8.21 -37.46 -28.59
C PRO A 178 7.36 -36.55 -29.49
N ASP A 179 6.44 -35.78 -28.90
CA ASP A 179 5.53 -34.89 -29.61
C ASP A 179 5.89 -33.39 -29.47
N ARG A 180 6.99 -33.01 -28.82
CA ARG A 180 7.36 -31.61 -28.57
C ARG A 180 8.82 -31.31 -28.88
N ILE A 181 9.03 -30.25 -29.66
CA ILE A 181 10.31 -29.68 -30.02
C ILE A 181 10.33 -28.17 -29.74
N ASP A 182 11.39 -27.68 -29.10
CA ASP A 182 11.55 -26.27 -28.79
C ASP A 182 12.61 -25.64 -29.70
N LEU A 183 12.31 -24.48 -30.30
CA LEU A 183 13.30 -23.67 -31.00
C LEU A 183 13.96 -22.76 -29.98
N VAL A 184 15.25 -23.03 -29.69
CA VAL A 184 16.02 -22.40 -28.62
C VAL A 184 17.03 -21.36 -29.10
N GLY A 185 17.26 -21.26 -30.41
CA GLY A 185 18.16 -20.27 -31.00
C GLY A 185 18.17 -20.30 -32.53
N TRP A 186 19.01 -19.45 -33.13
CA TRP A 186 19.14 -19.26 -34.58
C TRP A 186 20.61 -19.22 -34.98
N ALA A 187 20.95 -19.76 -36.16
CA ALA A 187 22.31 -19.78 -36.70
C ALA A 187 22.31 -19.50 -38.21
N ARG A 188 23.38 -18.91 -38.76
CA ARG A 188 23.53 -18.70 -40.22
C ARG A 188 24.49 -19.70 -40.87
N ASP A 189 25.68 -19.94 -40.30
CA ASP A 189 26.71 -20.85 -40.83
C ASP A 189 27.71 -21.39 -39.76
N GLU A 190 27.49 -21.15 -38.46
CA GLU A 190 28.36 -21.61 -37.34
C GLU A 190 27.72 -22.76 -36.54
N GLU A 191 28.52 -23.48 -35.72
CA GLU A 191 28.21 -24.69 -34.92
C GLU A 191 26.70 -24.99 -34.78
N LEU A 192 26.18 -25.73 -35.77
CA LEU A 192 24.80 -26.21 -35.77
C LEU A 192 24.57 -27.10 -34.54
N ALA A 193 23.41 -26.93 -33.90
CA ALA A 193 23.00 -27.82 -32.82
C ALA A 193 22.82 -29.26 -33.32
N GLU A 194 22.79 -30.23 -32.40
CA GLU A 194 22.55 -31.66 -32.69
C GLU A 194 21.26 -31.91 -33.50
N THR A 195 20.29 -31.00 -33.40
CA THR A 195 19.12 -30.97 -34.29
C THR A 195 18.95 -29.57 -34.88
N ALA A 196 19.27 -29.42 -36.16
CA ALA A 196 19.07 -28.20 -36.93
C ALA A 196 17.83 -28.32 -37.82
N GLY A 197 16.96 -27.30 -37.76
CA GLY A 197 15.90 -27.08 -38.73
C GLY A 197 16.31 -25.99 -39.71
N VAL A 198 15.85 -26.05 -40.97
CA VAL A 198 15.98 -24.93 -41.90
C VAL A 198 15.09 -23.79 -41.41
N ALA A 199 15.61 -22.57 -41.41
CA ALA A 199 14.88 -21.37 -41.00
C ALA A 199 14.93 -20.28 -42.08
N ILE A 200 13.75 -19.83 -42.51
CA ILE A 200 13.58 -18.84 -43.57
C ILE A 200 12.62 -17.78 -43.05
N LEU A 201 13.10 -16.57 -42.75
CA LEU A 201 12.25 -15.47 -42.30
C LEU A 201 12.09 -14.49 -43.45
N LEU A 202 10.87 -14.41 -43.98
CA LEU A 202 10.53 -13.60 -45.14
C LEU A 202 10.29 -12.15 -44.73
N ASP A 203 10.45 -11.22 -45.67
CA ASP A 203 10.13 -9.79 -45.53
C ASP A 203 8.72 -9.44 -46.05
N ALA A 204 8.01 -10.42 -46.62
CA ALA A 204 6.66 -10.30 -47.15
C ALA A 204 5.71 -11.39 -46.59
N PRO A 205 4.41 -11.10 -46.43
CA PRO A 205 3.43 -12.07 -45.92
C PRO A 205 3.18 -13.24 -46.89
N MET A 206 2.89 -14.43 -46.35
CA MET A 206 2.45 -15.61 -47.10
C MET A 206 0.93 -15.73 -47.17
N PRO A 207 0.37 -16.47 -48.15
CA PRO A 207 -1.06 -16.72 -48.21
C PRO A 207 -1.51 -17.51 -46.97
N LEU A 208 -2.77 -17.34 -46.54
CA LEU A 208 -3.33 -17.99 -45.35
C LEU A 208 -3.56 -19.51 -45.51
N GLU A 209 -3.02 -20.10 -46.58
CA GLU A 209 -3.12 -21.51 -46.91
C GLU A 209 -1.72 -22.03 -47.02
N PHE A 210 -1.39 -23.08 -46.24
CA PHE A 210 -0.08 -23.68 -46.39
C PHE A 210 -0.10 -25.05 -47.08
N PRO A 211 0.99 -25.41 -47.76
CA PRO A 211 1.09 -26.62 -48.54
C PRO A 211 1.13 -27.92 -47.72
N SER A 212 0.77 -29.03 -48.37
CA SER A 212 0.99 -30.39 -47.88
C SER A 212 2.14 -31.11 -48.58
N LYS A 213 2.65 -30.54 -49.68
CA LYS A 213 3.80 -31.03 -50.42
C LYS A 213 4.98 -30.06 -50.32
N LEU A 214 6.20 -30.61 -50.35
CA LEU A 214 7.40 -29.80 -50.21
C LEU A 214 7.62 -28.85 -51.39
N ASN A 215 7.35 -29.28 -52.63
CA ASN A 215 7.50 -28.43 -53.82
C ASN A 215 6.60 -27.18 -53.74
N GLU A 216 5.35 -27.35 -53.33
CA GLU A 216 4.40 -26.24 -53.16
C GLU A 216 4.89 -25.24 -52.10
N LEU A 217 5.55 -25.70 -51.03
CA LEU A 217 6.16 -24.83 -50.02
C LEU A 217 7.35 -24.06 -50.60
N ILE A 218 8.21 -24.73 -51.36
CA ILE A 218 9.35 -24.11 -52.03
C ILE A 218 8.88 -23.06 -53.04
N GLU A 219 7.85 -23.36 -53.85
CA GLU A 219 7.25 -22.40 -54.80
C GLU A 219 6.72 -21.16 -54.07
N CYS A 220 6.01 -21.35 -52.95
CA CYS A 220 5.50 -20.23 -52.14
C CYS A 220 6.63 -19.36 -51.56
N ILE A 221 7.77 -19.97 -51.20
CA ILE A 221 8.96 -19.27 -50.70
C ILE A 221 9.67 -18.55 -51.87
N ALA A 222 9.74 -19.18 -53.03
CA ALA A 222 10.37 -18.63 -54.24
C ALA A 222 9.67 -17.38 -54.78
N ASP A 223 8.33 -17.36 -54.73
CA ASP A 223 7.51 -16.19 -55.07
C ASP A 223 7.83 -14.94 -54.22
N ARG A 224 8.61 -15.10 -53.13
CA ARG A 224 8.98 -14.05 -52.17
C ARG A 224 10.49 -13.79 -52.14
N GLY A 225 11.18 -14.07 -53.24
CA GLY A 225 12.57 -13.64 -53.44
C GLY A 225 13.64 -14.57 -52.89
N VAL A 226 13.29 -15.78 -52.42
CA VAL A 226 14.26 -16.79 -51.98
C VAL A 226 14.46 -17.83 -53.08
N SER A 227 15.68 -17.98 -53.60
CA SER A 227 15.93 -18.93 -54.69
C SER A 227 15.76 -20.39 -54.25
N VAL A 228 15.27 -21.24 -55.16
CA VAL A 228 15.15 -22.69 -54.94
C VAL A 228 16.51 -23.31 -54.58
N GLU A 229 17.59 -22.81 -55.18
CA GLU A 229 18.96 -23.23 -54.91
C GLU A 229 19.37 -22.94 -53.45
N SER A 230 18.99 -21.78 -52.92
CA SER A 230 19.24 -21.44 -51.51
C SER A 230 18.50 -22.37 -50.56
N VAL A 231 17.25 -22.72 -50.86
CA VAL A 231 16.48 -23.65 -50.01
C VAL A 231 17.08 -25.06 -50.05
N PHE A 232 17.52 -25.51 -51.23
CA PHE A 232 18.21 -26.79 -51.39
C PHE A 232 19.49 -26.87 -50.54
N GLU A 233 20.35 -25.85 -50.60
CA GLU A 233 21.60 -25.83 -49.82
C GLU A 233 21.37 -25.83 -48.31
N LEU A 234 20.34 -25.12 -47.83
CA LEU A 234 19.95 -25.16 -46.41
C LEU A 234 19.46 -26.54 -45.99
N LEU A 235 18.58 -27.17 -46.80
CA LEU A 235 18.08 -28.52 -46.52
C LEU A 235 19.20 -29.56 -46.51
N ARG A 236 20.16 -29.45 -47.45
CA ARG A 236 21.34 -30.32 -47.53
C ARG A 236 22.21 -30.18 -46.28
N LYS A 237 22.59 -28.96 -45.91
CA LYS A 237 23.41 -28.68 -44.71
C LYS A 237 22.73 -29.15 -43.42
N ALA A 238 21.42 -28.91 -43.27
CA ALA A 238 20.67 -29.38 -42.11
C ALA A 238 20.60 -30.92 -42.05
N ALA A 239 20.51 -31.59 -43.20
CA ALA A 239 20.54 -33.05 -43.27
C ALA A 239 21.91 -33.65 -42.92
N GLU A 240 23.02 -32.98 -43.26
CA GLU A 240 24.38 -33.39 -42.90
C GLU A 240 24.67 -33.26 -41.40
N SER A 241 24.07 -32.25 -40.76
CA SER A 241 24.25 -31.99 -39.33
C SER A 241 23.39 -32.88 -38.43
N ASN A 242 22.24 -33.35 -38.93
CA ASN A 242 21.31 -34.18 -38.16
C ASN A 242 21.69 -35.67 -38.26
N SER A 243 21.39 -36.45 -37.23
CA SER A 243 21.54 -37.92 -37.30
C SER A 243 20.55 -38.52 -38.31
N SER A 244 20.91 -39.67 -38.91
CA SER A 244 20.15 -40.31 -40.00
C SER A 244 18.69 -40.62 -39.70
N ASP A 245 18.35 -40.78 -38.41
CA ASP A 245 17.01 -41.14 -37.93
C ASP A 245 16.18 -39.91 -37.51
N THR A 246 16.75 -38.70 -37.56
CA THR A 246 16.09 -37.47 -37.11
C THR A 246 15.31 -36.83 -38.27
N PRO A 247 14.00 -36.55 -38.10
CA PRO A 247 13.22 -35.87 -39.13
C PRO A 247 13.72 -34.44 -39.35
N LEU A 248 13.67 -33.99 -40.60
CA LEU A 248 14.08 -32.64 -40.97
C LEU A 248 12.93 -31.66 -40.69
N PHE A 249 13.27 -30.47 -40.20
CA PHE A 249 12.29 -29.41 -39.93
C PHE A 249 12.54 -28.20 -40.82
N VAL A 250 11.46 -27.57 -41.28
CA VAL A 250 11.49 -26.28 -41.97
C VAL A 250 10.64 -25.30 -41.18
N VAL A 251 11.21 -24.17 -40.78
CA VAL A 251 10.55 -23.08 -40.06
C VAL A 251 10.52 -21.87 -40.97
N VAL A 252 9.33 -21.35 -41.25
CA VAL A 252 9.15 -20.13 -42.06
C VAL A 252 8.54 -19.04 -41.19
N GLY A 253 9.18 -17.88 -41.17
CA GLY A 253 8.67 -16.66 -40.56
C GLY A 253 8.08 -15.73 -41.61
N THR A 254 6.96 -15.08 -41.30
CA THR A 254 6.42 -13.99 -42.14
C THR A 254 6.03 -12.77 -41.31
N PRO A 255 6.20 -11.53 -41.81
CA PRO A 255 5.85 -10.34 -41.06
C PRO A 255 4.34 -10.17 -41.06
N MET A 256 3.70 -10.38 -39.90
CA MET A 256 2.24 -10.31 -39.78
C MET A 256 1.78 -9.05 -39.02
N ARG A 257 1.99 -8.94 -37.69
CA ARG A 257 1.91 -7.70 -36.85
C ARG A 257 2.51 -7.95 -35.45
N GLY A 258 3.08 -6.93 -34.81
CA GLY A 258 3.57 -6.98 -33.42
C GLY A 258 2.49 -6.72 -32.36
N THR A 259 2.75 -7.15 -31.12
CA THR A 259 1.83 -7.04 -29.97
C THR A 259 1.88 -5.68 -29.25
N LYS A 260 2.86 -4.83 -29.58
CA LYS A 260 3.04 -3.47 -29.06
C LYS A 260 3.61 -2.56 -30.15
N GLY A 261 2.87 -1.53 -30.54
CA GLY A 261 3.33 -0.55 -31.52
C GLY A 261 3.30 -1.10 -32.95
N LYS A 262 3.27 -0.19 -33.92
CA LYS A 262 2.97 -0.44 -35.34
C LYS A 262 3.97 -1.33 -36.09
N GLU A 263 4.92 -1.97 -35.40
CA GLU A 263 6.02 -2.73 -35.99
C GLU A 263 5.60 -4.19 -36.24
N LEU A 264 5.84 -4.70 -37.45
CA LEU A 264 5.53 -6.08 -37.80
C LEU A 264 6.56 -7.02 -37.16
N LYS A 265 6.09 -8.11 -36.55
CA LYS A 265 6.95 -9.20 -36.03
C LYS A 265 6.73 -10.46 -36.84
N GLN A 266 7.75 -11.31 -36.86
CA GLN A 266 7.73 -12.58 -37.59
C GLN A 266 6.76 -13.56 -36.93
N HIS A 267 5.77 -14.04 -37.68
CA HIS A 267 4.90 -15.15 -37.30
C HIS A 267 5.49 -16.45 -37.84
N LEU A 268 5.74 -17.42 -36.94
CA LEU A 268 6.44 -18.65 -37.27
C LEU A 268 5.48 -19.79 -37.60
N THR A 269 5.73 -20.46 -38.72
CA THR A 269 5.08 -21.73 -39.11
C THR A 269 6.16 -22.79 -39.30
N GLY A 270 5.87 -24.04 -38.96
CA GLY A 270 6.82 -25.14 -39.05
C GLY A 270 6.26 -26.36 -39.78
N TRP A 271 7.14 -27.08 -40.48
CA TRP A 271 6.85 -28.38 -41.09
C TRP A 271 7.89 -29.40 -40.67
N ARG A 272 7.43 -30.64 -40.44
CA ARG A 272 8.24 -31.84 -40.41
C ARG A 272 8.24 -32.43 -41.82
N VAL A 273 9.42 -32.63 -42.37
CA VAL A 273 9.62 -33.34 -43.64
C VAL A 273 9.89 -34.80 -43.28
N ASP A 274 9.02 -35.70 -43.73
CA ASP A 274 9.21 -37.13 -43.47
C ASP A 274 10.43 -37.64 -44.26
N THR A 275 11.27 -38.42 -43.60
CA THR A 275 12.62 -38.74 -44.07
C THR A 275 12.60 -39.67 -45.27
N LEU A 276 13.17 -39.20 -46.38
CA LEU A 276 13.67 -40.05 -47.47
C LEU A 276 15.14 -39.74 -47.79
N LEU A 277 15.92 -39.40 -46.76
CA LEU A 277 17.34 -39.05 -46.87
C LEU A 277 18.26 -40.25 -47.15
N ASN A 278 17.75 -41.48 -47.19
CA ASN A 278 18.52 -42.61 -47.74
C ASN A 278 18.74 -42.52 -49.27
N LYS A 279 17.96 -41.70 -50.01
CA LYS A 279 18.19 -41.46 -51.45
C LYS A 279 19.11 -40.28 -51.76
N ILE A 280 19.26 -39.32 -50.84
CA ILE A 280 20.08 -38.12 -51.07
C ILE A 280 21.49 -38.31 -50.49
N ALA A 281 21.63 -38.97 -49.33
CA ALA A 281 22.95 -39.38 -48.85
C ALA A 281 23.63 -40.42 -49.76
N SER A 282 22.86 -41.22 -50.52
CA SER A 282 23.40 -42.10 -51.57
C SER A 282 23.82 -41.36 -52.85
N LEU A 283 23.38 -40.11 -53.06
CA LEU A 283 23.79 -39.33 -54.23
C LEU A 283 25.21 -38.78 -54.07
N ASP A 284 25.63 -38.45 -52.84
CA ASP A 284 27.00 -37.97 -52.56
C ASP A 284 28.03 -39.13 -52.45
N GLY A 285 27.58 -40.30 -51.99
CA GLY A 285 28.41 -41.51 -51.91
C GLY A 285 28.92 -42.03 -53.26
N ASP A 286 28.11 -41.92 -54.32
CA ASP A 286 28.52 -42.25 -55.69
C ASP A 286 29.37 -41.14 -56.35
N LEU A 287 29.23 -39.89 -55.89
CA LEU A 287 29.93 -38.71 -56.41
C LEU A 287 31.37 -38.58 -55.88
N LEU A 288 31.61 -38.92 -54.61
CA LEU A 288 32.95 -38.94 -54.01
C LEU A 288 33.79 -40.16 -54.45
N GLN A 289 33.17 -41.19 -55.03
CA GLN A 289 33.88 -42.36 -55.57
C GLN A 289 34.37 -42.19 -57.01
N ASP A 290 33.90 -41.18 -57.77
CA ASP A 290 34.41 -40.92 -59.11
C ASP A 290 35.73 -40.11 -59.07
N ARG A 291 36.76 -40.74 -58.48
CA ARG A 291 38.17 -40.34 -58.57
C ARG A 291 38.74 -40.57 -59.97
N ARG A 292 38.07 -40.05 -61.00
CA ARG A 292 38.58 -40.04 -62.38
C ARG A 292 38.70 -38.66 -63.02
N VAL A 293 38.80 -37.57 -62.24
CA VAL A 293 39.24 -36.27 -62.81
C VAL A 293 40.13 -35.50 -61.83
N ALA A 294 41.26 -36.08 -61.44
CA ALA A 294 42.34 -35.38 -60.75
C ALA A 294 43.61 -35.35 -61.64
N ASN A 295 43.45 -34.92 -62.89
CA ASN A 295 44.54 -34.54 -63.79
C ASN A 295 43.97 -33.72 -64.96
N ALA A 296 43.50 -32.51 -64.70
CA ALA A 296 43.25 -31.52 -65.73
C ALA A 296 43.63 -30.14 -65.17
N ASN A 297 44.62 -29.50 -65.79
CA ASN A 297 45.16 -28.19 -65.43
C ASN A 297 44.29 -27.02 -65.94
N ASP A 298 42.99 -27.23 -66.17
CA ASP A 298 42.08 -26.20 -66.69
C ASP A 298 40.93 -25.94 -65.70
N LEU A 299 40.96 -24.77 -65.08
CA LEU A 299 39.95 -24.29 -64.13
C LEU A 299 38.57 -24.08 -64.77
N SER A 300 38.48 -23.94 -66.10
CA SER A 300 37.21 -23.76 -66.82
C SER A 300 36.41 -25.06 -66.99
N ASP A 301 37.07 -26.20 -67.24
CA ASP A 301 36.41 -27.51 -67.39
C ASP A 301 35.90 -28.03 -66.04
N TRP A 302 36.58 -27.66 -64.94
CA TRP A 302 36.15 -27.95 -63.57
C TRP A 302 34.84 -27.22 -63.21
N SER A 303 34.70 -25.94 -63.58
CA SER A 303 33.46 -25.19 -63.34
C SER A 303 32.27 -25.76 -64.13
N ALA A 304 32.48 -26.14 -65.39
CA ALA A 304 31.43 -26.72 -66.23
C ALA A 304 30.94 -28.10 -65.74
N SER A 305 31.85 -28.95 -65.26
CA SER A 305 31.52 -30.27 -64.68
C SER A 305 30.77 -30.15 -63.34
N ILE A 306 31.15 -29.16 -62.52
CA ILE A 306 30.44 -28.83 -61.26
C ILE A 306 29.05 -28.26 -61.56
N ASP A 307 28.91 -27.39 -62.57
CA ASP A 307 27.63 -26.80 -62.96
C ASP A 307 26.68 -27.85 -63.58
N GLU A 308 27.19 -28.78 -64.38
CA GLU A 308 26.41 -29.91 -64.92
C GLU A 308 25.94 -30.87 -63.80
N HIS A 309 26.82 -31.17 -62.83
CA HIS A 309 26.46 -31.97 -61.66
C HIS A 309 25.44 -31.28 -60.75
N ARG A 310 25.62 -29.98 -60.52
CA ARG A 310 24.67 -29.16 -59.76
C ARG A 310 23.31 -29.14 -60.45
N GLY A 311 23.28 -29.00 -61.77
CA GLY A 311 22.05 -29.10 -62.57
C GLY A 311 21.32 -30.43 -62.38
N ARG A 312 22.05 -31.55 -62.41
CA ARG A 312 21.48 -32.89 -62.20
C ARG A 312 20.97 -33.14 -60.78
N LEU A 313 21.67 -32.63 -59.76
CA LEU A 313 21.22 -32.68 -58.36
C LEU A 313 19.95 -31.84 -58.16
N MET A 314 19.86 -30.69 -58.81
CA MET A 314 18.66 -29.84 -58.78
C MET A 314 17.46 -30.50 -59.47
N GLU A 315 17.66 -31.22 -60.58
CA GLU A 315 16.59 -32.01 -61.21
C GLU A 315 16.07 -33.11 -60.27
N LEU A 316 16.97 -33.85 -59.62
CA LEU A 316 16.61 -34.89 -58.65
C LEU A 316 15.88 -34.32 -57.43
N PHE A 317 16.33 -33.16 -56.93
CA PHE A 317 15.66 -32.44 -55.86
C PHE A 317 14.28 -31.98 -56.27
N ALA A 318 14.13 -31.43 -57.48
CA ALA A 318 12.85 -30.98 -58.01
C ALA A 318 11.85 -32.14 -58.11
N ASP A 319 12.27 -33.32 -58.58
CA ASP A 319 11.39 -34.49 -58.65
C ASP A 319 11.06 -35.08 -57.28
N TRP A 320 12.03 -35.16 -56.37
CA TRP A 320 11.78 -35.59 -55.00
C TRP A 320 10.81 -34.67 -54.26
N SER A 321 10.99 -33.35 -54.39
CA SER A 321 10.16 -32.36 -53.69
C SER A 321 8.67 -32.44 -54.08
N LYS A 322 8.34 -32.87 -55.30
CA LYS A 322 6.96 -33.09 -55.77
C LYS A 322 6.30 -34.28 -55.08
N GLU A 323 7.08 -35.32 -54.77
CA GLU A 323 6.56 -36.53 -54.12
C GLU A 323 6.57 -36.40 -52.58
N ALA A 324 7.49 -35.61 -52.02
CA ALA A 324 7.70 -35.46 -50.58
C ALA A 324 6.49 -34.84 -49.86
N ASP A 325 5.89 -35.63 -48.98
CA ASP A 325 4.87 -35.17 -48.03
C ASP A 325 5.52 -34.39 -46.89
N ILE A 326 4.90 -33.26 -46.54
CA ILE A 326 5.27 -32.48 -45.35
C ILE A 326 4.11 -32.47 -44.36
N THR A 327 4.44 -32.71 -43.10
CA THR A 327 3.47 -32.68 -42.00
C THR A 327 3.65 -31.41 -41.20
N TRP A 328 2.57 -30.67 -40.99
CA TRP A 328 2.64 -29.40 -40.26
C TRP A 328 2.93 -29.59 -38.78
N CYS A 329 3.78 -28.73 -38.24
CA CYS A 329 3.96 -28.61 -36.80
C CYS A 329 2.85 -27.72 -36.22
N ARG A 330 2.33 -28.08 -35.05
CA ARG A 330 1.51 -27.15 -34.27
C ARG A 330 2.47 -26.13 -33.65
N VAL A 331 2.36 -24.85 -33.97
CA VAL A 331 3.22 -23.82 -33.37
C VAL A 331 2.49 -23.16 -32.20
N ARG A 332 3.14 -23.08 -31.04
CA ARG A 332 2.67 -22.28 -29.89
C ARG A 332 3.76 -21.31 -29.47
N GLU A 333 3.48 -20.03 -29.62
CA GLU A 333 4.41 -18.94 -29.31
C GLU A 333 4.73 -18.86 -27.81
N ASP A 334 6.02 -18.73 -27.49
CA ASP A 334 6.52 -18.44 -26.14
C ASP A 334 7.75 -17.50 -26.17
N ARG A 335 7.92 -16.76 -27.28
CA ARG A 335 8.99 -15.77 -27.47
C ARG A 335 8.69 -14.49 -26.70
N PRO A 336 9.65 -13.93 -25.93
CA PRO A 336 9.47 -12.68 -25.21
C PRO A 336 8.95 -11.50 -26.05
N GLU A 337 9.31 -11.41 -27.33
CA GLU A 337 8.82 -10.35 -28.23
C GLU A 337 7.33 -10.48 -28.60
N ILE A 338 6.74 -11.67 -28.45
CA ILE A 338 5.34 -11.96 -28.79
C ILE A 338 4.49 -12.08 -27.53
N VAL A 339 4.92 -12.87 -26.54
CA VAL A 339 4.09 -13.18 -25.36
C VAL A 339 4.26 -12.13 -24.27
N THR A 340 3.12 -11.65 -23.74
CA THR A 340 3.13 -10.84 -22.51
C THR A 340 2.86 -11.73 -21.31
N ARG A 341 3.74 -11.65 -20.29
CA ARG A 341 3.51 -12.34 -19.02
C ARG A 341 2.22 -11.87 -18.36
N ARG A 342 1.43 -12.82 -17.85
CA ARG A 342 0.12 -12.54 -17.22
C ARG A 342 0.22 -11.92 -15.83
N ASP A 343 1.38 -11.99 -15.19
CA ASP A 343 1.68 -11.42 -13.87
C ASP A 343 2.38 -10.05 -13.94
N ASN A 344 2.49 -9.47 -15.14
CA ASN A 344 3.06 -8.14 -15.32
C ASN A 344 2.29 -7.09 -14.50
N GLY A 345 3.01 -6.24 -13.77
CA GLY A 345 2.42 -5.23 -12.88
C GLY A 345 1.79 -5.78 -11.59
N LYS A 346 1.94 -7.08 -11.29
CA LYS A 346 1.55 -7.67 -9.99
C LYS A 346 2.72 -7.64 -8.99
N PRO A 347 2.47 -7.68 -7.67
CA PRO A 347 3.54 -7.64 -6.66
C PRO A 347 4.67 -8.67 -6.87
N VAL A 348 4.32 -9.88 -7.33
CA VAL A 348 5.29 -10.95 -7.61
C VAL A 348 6.26 -10.63 -8.75
N SER A 349 5.94 -9.67 -9.63
CA SER A 349 6.84 -9.28 -10.72
C SER A 349 8.16 -8.67 -10.23
N TRP A 350 8.23 -8.21 -8.97
CA TRP A 350 9.46 -7.71 -8.35
C TRP A 350 10.62 -8.72 -8.40
N PHE A 351 10.31 -10.02 -8.29
CA PHE A 351 11.30 -11.11 -8.28
C PHE A 351 11.85 -11.43 -9.68
N SER A 352 11.23 -10.91 -10.75
CA SER A 352 11.65 -11.22 -12.11
C SER A 352 13.07 -10.71 -12.37
N GLY A 353 13.95 -11.59 -12.84
CA GLY A 353 15.36 -11.28 -13.12
C GLY A 353 16.25 -11.11 -11.88
N ARG A 354 15.75 -11.41 -10.67
CA ARG A 354 16.50 -11.21 -9.41
C ARG A 354 17.31 -12.45 -8.99
N ASN A 355 18.37 -12.19 -8.22
CA ASN A 355 19.20 -13.20 -7.57
C ASN A 355 18.81 -13.32 -6.10
N LEU A 356 18.33 -14.50 -5.70
CA LEU A 356 17.71 -14.71 -4.39
C LEU A 356 18.44 -15.80 -3.60
N GLU A 357 18.47 -15.67 -2.28
CA GLU A 357 18.82 -16.77 -1.38
C GLU A 357 17.61 -17.17 -0.54
N LEU A 358 17.36 -18.47 -0.42
CA LEU A 358 16.30 -19.02 0.41
C LEU A 358 16.90 -19.96 1.45
N TRP A 359 16.67 -19.65 2.72
CA TRP A 359 17.15 -20.44 3.86
C TRP A 359 15.97 -21.20 4.47
N GLY A 360 16.11 -22.51 4.58
CA GLY A 360 15.02 -23.42 4.95
C GLY A 360 14.18 -23.82 3.73
N CYS A 361 14.26 -25.09 3.34
CA CYS A 361 13.55 -25.74 2.23
C CYS A 361 12.40 -26.64 2.72
N GLY A 362 11.89 -26.39 3.93
CA GLY A 362 10.77 -27.11 4.54
C GLY A 362 9.40 -26.71 3.96
N ALA A 363 8.36 -26.75 4.81
CA ALA A 363 6.97 -26.50 4.38
C ALA A 363 6.78 -25.11 3.75
N LEU A 364 7.25 -24.04 4.40
CA LEU A 364 7.12 -22.69 3.84
C LEU A 364 8.08 -22.46 2.67
N GLY A 365 9.37 -22.66 2.92
CA GLY A 365 10.42 -22.38 1.96
C GLY A 365 10.28 -23.16 0.66
N GLY A 366 9.88 -24.43 0.70
CA GLY A 366 9.63 -25.23 -0.50
C GLY A 366 8.62 -24.58 -1.45
N TYR A 367 7.45 -24.17 -0.94
CA TYR A 367 6.44 -23.49 -1.76
C TYR A 367 6.88 -22.09 -2.16
N ILE A 368 7.54 -21.33 -1.28
CA ILE A 368 8.11 -20.02 -1.61
C ILE A 368 9.03 -20.15 -2.83
N ALA A 369 9.94 -21.12 -2.83
CA ALA A 369 10.87 -21.33 -3.94
C ALA A 369 10.14 -21.59 -5.27
N GLU A 370 9.08 -22.40 -5.26
CA GLU A 370 8.26 -22.62 -6.47
C GLU A 370 7.64 -21.32 -6.99
N TRP A 371 7.11 -20.49 -6.09
CA TRP A 371 6.51 -19.20 -6.46
C TRP A 371 7.54 -18.23 -7.03
N LEU A 372 8.75 -18.18 -6.46
CA LEU A 372 9.85 -17.33 -6.95
C LEU A 372 10.34 -17.75 -8.35
N VAL A 373 10.49 -19.06 -8.60
CA VAL A 373 10.85 -19.57 -9.92
C VAL A 373 9.78 -19.23 -10.95
N ARG A 374 8.49 -19.38 -10.61
CA ARG A 374 7.38 -19.01 -11.51
C ARG A 374 7.29 -17.51 -11.76
N ALA A 375 7.63 -16.69 -10.76
CA ALA A 375 7.74 -15.24 -10.88
C ALA A 375 8.90 -14.80 -11.79
N GLY A 376 9.79 -15.72 -12.18
CA GLY A 376 10.86 -15.48 -13.12
C GLY A 376 12.17 -15.00 -12.47
N ALA A 377 12.46 -15.43 -11.24
CA ALA A 377 13.78 -15.24 -10.65
C ALA A 377 14.89 -15.74 -11.59
N ALA A 378 15.99 -15.01 -11.68
CA ALA A 378 17.13 -15.39 -12.52
C ALA A 378 17.95 -16.49 -11.85
N LYS A 379 18.19 -16.35 -10.55
CA LYS A 379 18.96 -17.30 -9.74
C LYS A 379 18.36 -17.47 -8.36
N ILE A 380 18.34 -18.70 -7.86
CA ILE A 380 17.99 -19.03 -6.47
C ILE A 380 19.06 -19.94 -5.88
N ILE A 381 19.60 -19.55 -4.72
CA ILE A 381 20.48 -20.38 -3.90
C ILE A 381 19.65 -20.94 -2.74
N LEU A 382 19.50 -22.27 -2.70
CA LEU A 382 18.76 -22.99 -1.66
C LEU A 382 19.72 -23.45 -0.56
N ARG A 383 19.42 -23.12 0.70
CA ARG A 383 20.22 -23.55 1.85
C ARG A 383 19.34 -24.29 2.86
N ASP A 384 19.61 -25.57 3.06
CA ASP A 384 18.95 -26.42 4.06
C ASP A 384 19.81 -27.67 4.31
N GLU A 385 20.13 -27.95 5.57
CA GLU A 385 20.91 -29.13 5.98
C GLU A 385 20.05 -30.40 6.17
N GLY A 386 18.73 -30.24 6.23
CA GLY A 386 17.81 -31.32 6.55
C GLY A 386 17.59 -32.28 5.38
N VAL A 387 17.23 -33.50 5.73
CA VAL A 387 16.82 -34.55 4.78
C VAL A 387 15.30 -34.70 4.73
N VAL A 388 14.77 -35.15 3.60
CA VAL A 388 13.34 -35.45 3.45
C VAL A 388 13.01 -36.72 4.25
N THR A 389 11.98 -36.64 5.10
CA THR A 389 11.50 -37.77 5.91
C THR A 389 10.04 -38.11 5.61
N PRO A 390 9.58 -39.36 5.82
CA PRO A 390 8.25 -39.81 5.41
C PRO A 390 7.09 -38.98 6.00
N GLY A 391 7.17 -38.62 7.29
CA GLY A 391 6.12 -37.86 7.99
C GLY A 391 5.91 -36.42 7.51
N LEU A 392 6.79 -35.89 6.65
CA LEU A 392 6.75 -34.51 6.17
C LEU A 392 6.06 -34.32 4.83
N LEU A 393 5.82 -35.39 4.06
CA LEU A 393 5.28 -35.31 2.69
C LEU A 393 3.88 -34.71 2.61
N VAL A 394 3.08 -34.81 3.67
CA VAL A 394 1.71 -34.28 3.73
C VAL A 394 1.63 -32.74 3.69
N ARG A 395 2.76 -32.05 3.86
CA ARG A 395 2.83 -30.58 4.01
C ARG A 395 4.01 -29.90 3.31
N GLN A 396 4.91 -30.67 2.70
CA GLN A 396 6.08 -30.17 1.99
C GLN A 396 5.99 -30.59 0.52
N PRO A 397 6.55 -29.82 -0.43
CA PRO A 397 6.46 -30.10 -1.86
C PRO A 397 7.44 -31.20 -2.33
N PHE A 398 7.55 -32.30 -1.58
CA PHE A 398 8.40 -33.45 -1.89
C PHE A 398 7.56 -34.68 -2.24
N HIS A 399 8.16 -35.64 -2.94
CA HIS A 399 7.56 -36.93 -3.27
C HIS A 399 8.15 -38.05 -2.42
N ASP A 400 7.50 -39.22 -2.44
CA ASP A 400 7.96 -40.41 -1.74
C ASP A 400 9.39 -40.83 -2.16
N GLU A 401 9.72 -40.68 -3.44
CA GLU A 401 11.06 -40.97 -3.97
C GLU A 401 12.16 -40.05 -3.42
N ASP A 402 11.81 -38.88 -2.87
CA ASP A 402 12.78 -37.91 -2.36
C ASP A 402 13.26 -38.27 -0.93
N ILE A 403 12.61 -39.23 -0.24
CA ILE A 403 12.93 -39.63 1.13
C ILE A 403 14.41 -40.04 1.24
N GLY A 404 15.12 -39.46 2.21
CA GLY A 404 16.55 -39.69 2.45
C GLY A 404 17.49 -38.76 1.67
N THR A 405 16.96 -37.96 0.73
CA THR A 405 17.73 -36.93 0.01
C THR A 405 17.73 -35.61 0.80
N PHE A 406 18.77 -34.80 0.64
CA PHE A 406 18.78 -33.44 1.19
C PHE A 406 17.64 -32.60 0.58
N LYS A 407 16.90 -31.89 1.44
CA LYS A 407 15.75 -31.06 1.03
C LYS A 407 16.13 -30.03 -0.03
N ALA A 408 17.29 -29.38 0.12
CA ALA A 408 17.78 -28.40 -0.85
C ALA A 408 18.00 -29.02 -2.24
N GLU A 409 18.56 -30.24 -2.30
CA GLU A 409 18.84 -30.95 -3.56
C GLU A 409 17.55 -31.48 -4.22
N ALA A 410 16.66 -32.09 -3.44
CA ALA A 410 15.35 -32.56 -3.90
C ALA A 410 14.52 -31.39 -4.45
N LEU A 411 14.48 -30.27 -3.72
CA LEU A 411 13.79 -29.05 -4.16
C LEU A 411 14.43 -28.50 -5.44
N ALA A 412 15.76 -28.46 -5.54
CA ALA A 412 16.43 -27.99 -6.76
C ALA A 412 16.08 -28.83 -8.00
N ALA A 413 16.03 -30.16 -7.86
CA ALA A 413 15.62 -31.04 -8.95
C ALA A 413 14.19 -30.74 -9.43
N ARG A 414 13.28 -30.42 -8.48
CA ARG A 414 11.92 -30.00 -8.78
C ARG A 414 11.86 -28.62 -9.43
N LEU A 415 12.56 -27.62 -8.90
CA LEU A 415 12.54 -26.25 -9.42
C LEU A 415 13.07 -26.17 -10.86
N ARG A 416 14.12 -26.94 -11.20
CA ARG A 416 14.64 -27.03 -12.58
C ARG A 416 13.61 -27.56 -13.59
N LYS A 417 12.67 -28.40 -13.14
CA LYS A 417 11.53 -28.86 -13.97
C LYS A 417 10.47 -27.78 -14.15
N ILE A 418 10.33 -26.85 -13.19
CA ILE A 418 9.37 -25.74 -13.26
C ILE A 418 9.85 -24.67 -14.24
N SER A 419 11.12 -24.25 -14.15
CA SER A 419 11.72 -23.31 -15.08
C SER A 419 13.18 -23.67 -15.37
N PRO A 420 13.49 -24.20 -16.56
CA PRO A 420 14.86 -24.53 -16.95
C PRO A 420 15.79 -23.32 -17.08
N SER A 421 15.24 -22.10 -17.19
CA SER A 421 16.03 -20.86 -17.33
C SER A 421 16.50 -20.29 -16.00
N CYS A 422 15.91 -20.70 -14.87
CA CYS A 422 16.34 -20.24 -13.54
C CYS A 422 17.58 -21.03 -13.10
N GLN A 423 18.66 -20.34 -12.76
CA GLN A 423 19.85 -20.97 -12.18
C GLN A 423 19.56 -21.38 -10.73
N ILE A 424 19.68 -22.67 -10.43
CA ILE A 424 19.46 -23.20 -9.07
C ILE A 424 20.76 -23.78 -8.52
N GLU A 425 21.22 -23.22 -7.41
CA GLU A 425 22.35 -23.68 -6.62
C GLU A 425 21.89 -24.17 -5.25
N THR A 426 22.61 -25.11 -4.67
CA THR A 426 22.24 -25.74 -3.40
C THR A 426 23.41 -25.73 -2.42
N SER A 427 23.10 -25.60 -1.14
CA SER A 427 24.03 -25.80 -0.03
C SER A 427 23.35 -26.62 1.05
N THR A 428 24.00 -27.69 1.46
CA THR A 428 23.53 -28.62 2.51
C THR A 428 24.19 -28.37 3.87
N LYS A 429 24.91 -27.24 4.00
CA LYS A 429 25.54 -26.82 5.26
C LYS A 429 24.53 -26.08 6.16
N ASP A 430 24.74 -26.16 7.47
CA ASP A 430 24.02 -25.33 8.44
C ASP A 430 24.24 -23.84 8.12
N VAL A 431 23.15 -23.07 8.02
CA VAL A 431 23.18 -21.62 7.80
C VAL A 431 23.90 -20.87 8.93
N ILE A 432 23.90 -21.41 10.16
CA ILE A 432 24.60 -20.85 11.32
C ILE A 432 26.12 -20.95 11.12
N GLU A 433 26.61 -22.07 10.59
CA GLU A 433 28.02 -22.26 10.26
C GLU A 433 28.40 -21.51 8.97
N CYS A 434 27.58 -21.62 7.93
CA CYS A 434 27.77 -20.95 6.65
C CYS A 434 26.42 -20.62 5.98
N PRO A 435 26.10 -19.33 5.71
CA PRO A 435 27.05 -18.23 5.60
C PRO A 435 27.25 -17.41 6.89
N LEU A 436 26.51 -17.65 7.98
CA LEU A 436 26.57 -16.75 9.15
C LEU A 436 27.85 -16.87 9.99
N GLY A 437 28.50 -18.03 9.99
CA GLY A 437 29.80 -18.24 10.65
C GLY A 437 30.98 -17.74 9.81
N ASN A 438 30.82 -17.67 8.49
CA ASN A 438 31.78 -17.09 7.56
C ASN A 438 31.08 -16.11 6.59
N PRO A 439 30.80 -14.86 7.01
CA PRO A 439 30.01 -13.91 6.22
C PRO A 439 30.59 -13.59 4.84
N GLY A 440 31.89 -13.83 4.63
CA GLY A 440 32.53 -13.71 3.32
C GLY A 440 32.03 -14.71 2.27
N GLU A 441 31.34 -15.78 2.69
CA GLU A 441 30.68 -16.76 1.82
C GLU A 441 29.22 -16.37 1.49
N CYS A 442 28.74 -15.23 1.98
CA CYS A 442 27.40 -14.73 1.69
C CYS A 442 27.36 -14.11 0.29
N THR A 443 26.90 -14.91 -0.69
CA THR A 443 26.81 -14.59 -2.12
C THR A 443 26.04 -13.31 -2.41
N ASP A 444 26.52 -12.50 -3.36
CA ASP A 444 25.82 -11.27 -3.76
C ASP A 444 24.41 -11.59 -4.27
N CYS A 445 23.39 -11.04 -3.62
CA CYS A 445 21.98 -11.33 -3.85
C CYS A 445 21.10 -10.12 -3.54
N ASP A 446 19.97 -10.00 -4.23
CA ASP A 446 19.01 -8.91 -4.07
C ASP A 446 18.20 -9.02 -2.76
N LEU A 447 17.93 -10.27 -2.32
CA LEU A 447 17.11 -10.59 -1.15
C LEU A 447 17.47 -11.97 -0.58
N ILE A 448 17.58 -12.03 0.75
CA ILE A 448 17.60 -13.28 1.52
C ILE A 448 16.20 -13.52 2.09
N ILE A 449 15.65 -14.71 1.91
CA ILE A 449 14.41 -15.15 2.54
C ILE A 449 14.74 -16.20 3.58
N ASP A 450 14.56 -15.85 4.85
CA ASP A 450 14.67 -16.76 5.98
C ASP A 450 13.30 -17.42 6.23
N ALA A 451 13.19 -18.69 5.82
CA ALA A 451 12.05 -19.56 6.07
C ALA A 451 12.43 -20.72 7.01
N THR A 452 13.48 -20.56 7.82
CA THR A 452 13.94 -21.57 8.79
C THR A 452 13.03 -21.63 10.03
N ALA A 453 12.30 -20.54 10.32
CA ALA A 453 11.51 -20.34 11.53
C ALA A 453 12.31 -20.57 12.84
N SER A 454 13.65 -20.42 12.80
CA SER A 454 14.53 -20.67 13.93
C SER A 454 14.90 -19.39 14.66
N ASN A 455 14.59 -19.32 15.95
CA ASN A 455 15.03 -18.21 16.81
C ASN A 455 16.56 -18.14 16.90
N ILE A 456 17.27 -19.27 16.79
CA ILE A 456 18.73 -19.30 16.81
C ILE A 456 19.29 -18.64 15.55
N VAL A 457 18.70 -18.93 14.38
CA VAL A 457 19.08 -18.29 13.11
C VAL A 457 18.80 -16.79 13.16
N LEU A 458 17.64 -16.36 13.66
CA LEU A 458 17.30 -14.95 13.87
C LEU A 458 18.31 -14.22 14.77
N SER A 459 18.68 -14.82 15.91
CA SER A 459 19.68 -14.24 16.82
C SER A 459 21.07 -14.17 16.18
N LYS A 460 21.50 -15.23 15.49
CA LYS A 460 22.78 -15.22 14.79
C LYS A 460 22.82 -14.17 13.68
N LEU A 461 21.72 -14.03 12.92
CA LEU A 461 21.53 -12.98 11.92
C LEU A 461 21.68 -11.58 12.53
N GLU A 462 21.04 -11.33 13.66
CA GLU A 462 21.14 -10.04 14.37
C GLU A 462 22.58 -9.74 14.84
N SER A 463 23.28 -10.75 15.33
CA SER A 463 24.69 -10.65 15.73
C SER A 463 25.60 -10.27 14.54
N VAL A 464 25.38 -10.89 13.37
CA VAL A 464 26.11 -10.56 12.13
C VAL A 464 25.74 -9.17 11.64
N TRP A 465 24.46 -8.79 11.70
CA TRP A 465 23.96 -7.47 11.32
C TRP A 465 24.64 -6.33 12.08
N ARG A 466 24.86 -6.53 13.39
CA ARG A 466 25.57 -5.58 14.26
C ARG A 466 27.06 -5.48 13.94
N SER A 467 27.72 -6.63 13.74
CA SER A 467 29.19 -6.70 13.63
C SER A 467 29.74 -6.36 12.23
N SER A 468 28.93 -6.50 11.18
CA SER A 468 29.37 -6.40 9.78
C SER A 468 28.68 -5.24 9.07
N ALA A 469 29.17 -4.01 9.26
CA ALA A 469 28.62 -2.80 8.62
C ALA A 469 28.61 -2.86 7.07
N GLY A 470 29.39 -3.75 6.44
CA GLY A 470 29.48 -3.93 4.99
C GLY A 470 28.62 -5.05 4.37
N ILE A 471 27.82 -5.78 5.15
CA ILE A 471 27.01 -6.94 4.67
C ILE A 471 25.54 -6.79 5.10
N ARG A 472 25.04 -5.55 5.26
CA ARG A 472 23.61 -5.35 5.49
C ARG A 472 22.87 -5.55 4.16
N LYS A 473 22.23 -6.72 4.01
CA LYS A 473 21.41 -7.08 2.84
C LYS A 473 19.92 -6.93 3.17
N ARG A 474 19.06 -6.97 2.16
CA ARG A 474 17.61 -7.10 2.39
C ARG A 474 17.32 -8.52 2.85
N ILE A 475 16.62 -8.64 3.99
CA ILE A 475 16.26 -9.93 4.56
C ILE A 475 14.77 -9.93 4.89
N ALA A 476 14.06 -10.95 4.42
CA ALA A 476 12.68 -11.22 4.80
C ALA A 476 12.64 -12.52 5.60
N SER A 477 12.25 -12.46 6.88
CA SER A 477 11.97 -13.63 7.70
C SER A 477 10.47 -13.94 7.68
N VAL A 478 10.14 -15.20 7.50
CA VAL A 478 8.78 -15.70 7.32
C VAL A 478 8.52 -16.83 8.31
N ALA A 479 7.43 -16.72 9.07
CA ALA A 479 7.00 -17.73 10.03
C ALA A 479 5.48 -17.92 10.01
N ILE A 480 5.03 -19.12 10.32
CA ILE A 480 3.61 -19.44 10.52
C ILE A 480 3.37 -19.93 11.94
N ASP A 481 2.14 -19.79 12.40
CA ASP A 481 1.77 -20.25 13.72
C ASP A 481 1.55 -21.78 13.77
N ARG A 482 1.33 -22.28 14.98
CA ARG A 482 1.15 -23.70 15.28
C ARG A 482 -0.08 -24.36 14.62
N GLU A 483 -1.04 -23.58 14.15
CA GLU A 483 -2.28 -24.06 13.51
C GLU A 483 -2.25 -23.86 11.99
N ALA A 484 -1.16 -23.29 11.44
CA ALA A 484 -1.06 -22.89 10.04
C ALA A 484 -2.24 -22.00 9.58
N GLU A 485 -2.71 -21.12 10.46
CA GLU A 485 -3.80 -20.17 10.18
C GLU A 485 -3.28 -18.75 9.98
N ARG A 486 -2.08 -18.46 10.51
CA ARG A 486 -1.57 -17.08 10.62
C ARG A 486 -0.14 -17.03 10.11
N LEU A 487 0.16 -15.94 9.41
CA LEU A 487 1.48 -15.66 8.85
C LEU A 487 2.08 -14.42 9.50
N LEU A 488 3.38 -14.50 9.80
CA LEU A 488 4.23 -13.43 10.27
C LEU A 488 5.35 -13.20 9.26
N VAL A 489 5.49 -11.94 8.80
CA VAL A 489 6.58 -11.54 7.90
C VAL A 489 7.30 -10.33 8.48
N GLY A 490 8.61 -10.42 8.63
CA GLY A 490 9.50 -9.32 9.03
C GLY A 490 10.54 -9.03 7.95
N ILE A 491 10.55 -7.82 7.41
CA ILE A 491 11.50 -7.39 6.36
C ILE A 491 12.42 -6.32 6.93
N ALA A 492 13.73 -6.59 6.94
CA ALA A 492 14.76 -5.62 7.28
C ALA A 492 15.48 -5.18 6.00
N LYS A 493 15.51 -3.87 5.74
CA LYS A 493 16.34 -3.27 4.68
C LYS A 493 17.72 -2.88 5.24
N PRO A 494 18.76 -2.77 4.39
CA PRO A 494 20.13 -2.47 4.81
C PRO A 494 20.29 -1.24 5.71
N GLU A 495 19.42 -0.25 5.53
CA GLU A 495 19.44 1.03 6.22
C GLU A 495 18.85 0.95 7.65
N HIS A 496 18.23 -0.17 8.03
CA HIS A 496 17.65 -0.34 9.36
C HIS A 496 18.70 -0.59 10.44
N SER A 497 18.35 -0.24 11.69
CA SER A 497 19.23 -0.39 12.86
C SER A 497 19.51 -1.86 13.22
N GLY A 498 18.53 -2.74 13.03
CA GLY A 498 18.63 -4.17 13.28
C GLY A 498 18.12 -5.02 12.12
N GLY A 499 18.37 -6.33 12.21
CA GLY A 499 17.88 -7.33 11.27
C GLY A 499 16.43 -7.73 11.55
N PRO A 500 15.96 -8.87 10.99
CA PRO A 500 14.58 -9.32 11.17
C PRO A 500 14.17 -9.53 12.62
N LEU A 501 15.09 -9.91 13.52
CA LEU A 501 14.78 -10.07 14.95
C LEU A 501 14.31 -8.74 15.57
N ASP A 502 15.00 -7.63 15.27
CA ASP A 502 14.61 -6.29 15.74
C ASP A 502 13.22 -5.88 15.20
N ILE A 503 12.93 -6.21 13.94
CA ILE A 503 11.63 -5.97 13.32
C ILE A 503 10.53 -6.74 14.06
N LEU A 504 10.71 -8.05 14.25
CA LEU A 504 9.73 -8.90 14.93
C LEU A 504 9.51 -8.48 16.39
N ARG A 505 10.59 -8.03 17.07
CA ARG A 505 10.51 -7.43 18.41
C ARG A 505 9.63 -6.17 18.40
N LYS A 506 9.87 -5.23 17.49
CA LYS A 506 9.07 -3.99 17.37
C LYS A 506 7.61 -4.28 17.02
N MET A 507 7.35 -5.31 16.19
CA MET A 507 5.99 -5.79 15.92
C MET A 507 5.30 -6.29 17.18
N LYS A 508 5.96 -7.16 17.97
CA LYS A 508 5.42 -7.65 19.25
C LYS A 508 5.02 -6.48 20.15
N LEU A 509 5.89 -5.49 20.32
CA LEU A 509 5.64 -4.34 21.19
C LEU A 509 4.50 -3.46 20.71
N LYS A 510 4.38 -3.22 19.40
CA LYS A 510 3.22 -2.51 18.82
C LYS A 510 1.93 -3.31 19.00
N ALA A 511 1.98 -4.62 18.80
CA ALA A 511 0.82 -5.49 18.98
C ALA A 511 0.35 -5.54 20.44
N CYS A 512 1.26 -5.53 21.42
CA CYS A 512 0.90 -5.46 22.85
C CYS A 512 0.07 -4.21 23.21
N LYS A 513 0.24 -3.12 22.46
CA LYS A 513 -0.52 -1.87 22.63
C LYS A 513 -1.86 -1.86 21.87
N ASP A 514 -2.13 -2.87 21.05
CA ASP A 514 -3.35 -2.98 20.24
C ASP A 514 -4.15 -4.24 20.62
N GLY A 515 -5.23 -4.02 21.38
CA GLY A 515 -6.11 -5.11 21.81
C GLY A 515 -6.75 -5.91 20.67
N THR A 516 -6.82 -5.36 19.45
CA THR A 516 -7.34 -6.07 18.27
C THR A 516 -6.40 -7.18 17.78
N LEU A 517 -5.10 -7.09 18.14
CA LEU A 517 -4.05 -8.01 17.70
C LEU A 517 -3.74 -9.12 18.70
N LYS A 518 -4.54 -9.25 19.77
CA LYS A 518 -4.35 -10.26 20.82
C LYS A 518 -4.18 -11.67 20.25
N ARG A 519 -4.93 -12.04 19.22
CA ARG A 519 -4.82 -13.38 18.57
C ARG A 519 -3.44 -13.63 17.97
N TYR A 520 -2.82 -12.64 17.35
CA TYR A 520 -1.47 -12.76 16.80
C TYR A 520 -0.40 -12.81 17.89
N LEU A 521 -0.57 -12.02 18.95
CA LEU A 521 0.29 -12.11 20.12
C LEU A 521 0.23 -13.52 20.74
N ASP A 522 -0.97 -14.08 20.93
CA ASP A 522 -1.14 -15.42 21.49
C ASP A 522 -0.56 -16.52 20.57
N ALA A 523 -0.56 -16.30 19.26
CA ALA A 523 -0.02 -17.24 18.28
C ALA A 523 1.52 -17.24 18.20
N PHE A 524 2.14 -16.06 18.10
CA PHE A 524 3.58 -15.92 17.86
C PHE A 524 4.40 -15.53 19.09
N PHE A 525 3.78 -14.91 20.09
CA PHE A 525 4.43 -14.40 21.30
C PHE A 525 3.64 -14.76 22.58
N PRO A 526 3.26 -16.03 22.80
CA PRO A 526 2.43 -16.42 23.93
C PRO A 526 3.12 -16.16 25.27
N GLU A 527 2.36 -15.76 26.29
CA GLU A 527 2.89 -15.63 27.66
C GLU A 527 3.30 -16.99 28.26
N ASN A 528 2.54 -18.03 27.92
CA ASN A 528 2.83 -19.41 28.28
C ASN A 528 2.93 -20.24 27.00
N PRO A 529 4.12 -20.76 26.64
CA PRO A 529 4.27 -21.53 25.41
C PRO A 529 3.42 -22.82 25.47
N PRO A 530 2.58 -23.08 24.47
CA PRO A 530 1.79 -24.31 24.41
C PRO A 530 2.71 -25.52 24.22
N VAL A 531 2.23 -26.70 24.63
CA VAL A 531 2.92 -27.96 24.31
C VAL A 531 2.99 -28.09 22.79
N PRO A 532 4.19 -28.20 22.19
CA PRO A 532 4.30 -28.31 20.76
C PRO A 532 3.69 -29.62 20.26
N PHE A 533 3.19 -29.62 19.02
CA PHE A 533 2.72 -30.85 18.41
C PHE A 533 3.91 -31.74 18.03
N GLN A 534 3.94 -32.92 18.63
CA GLN A 534 4.93 -33.96 18.38
C GLN A 534 4.31 -34.99 17.43
N PRO A 535 4.69 -35.01 16.14
CA PRO A 535 4.04 -35.88 15.16
C PRO A 535 4.34 -37.37 15.38
N GLU A 536 5.53 -37.67 15.91
CA GLU A 536 6.02 -39.03 16.11
C GLU A 536 6.71 -39.17 17.47
N PRO A 537 6.49 -40.26 18.22
CA PRO A 537 7.29 -40.58 19.41
C PRO A 537 8.72 -40.93 18.97
N GLY A 538 9.63 -39.96 18.98
CA GLY A 538 11.00 -40.07 18.46
C GLY A 538 11.75 -38.73 18.42
N CYS A 539 12.85 -38.65 17.66
CA CYS A 539 13.70 -37.45 17.52
C CYS A 539 13.16 -36.42 16.50
N SER A 540 11.89 -36.51 16.09
CA SER A 540 11.28 -35.56 15.15
C SER A 540 11.04 -34.22 15.85
N ASP A 541 11.40 -33.11 15.23
CA ASP A 541 11.20 -31.79 15.83
C ASP A 541 9.71 -31.46 15.99
N ALA A 542 9.39 -30.92 17.16
CA ALA A 542 8.13 -30.28 17.48
C ALA A 542 7.72 -29.27 16.39
N THR A 543 6.48 -29.34 15.90
CA THR A 543 6.07 -28.57 14.71
C THR A 543 4.60 -28.13 14.75
N PHE A 544 4.15 -27.38 13.73
CA PHE A 544 2.76 -26.95 13.55
C PHE A 544 1.86 -28.07 13.01
N ILE A 545 0.56 -27.95 13.25
CA ILE A 545 -0.52 -28.76 12.65
C ILE A 545 -1.03 -28.01 11.42
N GLY A 546 -0.94 -28.61 10.24
CA GLY A 546 -1.41 -28.00 8.99
C GLY A 546 -1.13 -28.86 7.76
N SER A 547 -1.87 -28.61 6.69
CA SER A 547 -1.77 -29.32 5.41
C SER A 547 -0.83 -28.62 4.41
N ALA A 548 -0.50 -29.33 3.33
CA ALA A 548 0.16 -28.74 2.16
C ALA A 548 -0.61 -27.54 1.57
N ALA A 549 -1.95 -27.56 1.61
CA ALA A 549 -2.76 -26.47 1.10
C ALA A 549 -2.64 -25.21 1.96
N ASP A 550 -2.60 -25.38 3.28
CA ASP A 550 -2.44 -24.26 4.23
C ASP A 550 -1.06 -23.63 4.06
N ALA A 551 0.00 -24.45 4.05
CA ALA A 551 1.37 -24.00 3.83
C ALA A 551 1.54 -23.30 2.47
N ALA A 552 1.02 -23.86 1.39
CA ALA A 552 1.09 -23.26 0.06
C ALA A 552 0.36 -21.91 0.00
N SER A 553 -0.82 -21.82 0.64
CA SER A 553 -1.61 -20.59 0.70
C SER A 553 -0.87 -19.49 1.46
N LEU A 554 -0.37 -19.78 2.66
CA LEU A 554 0.39 -18.82 3.46
C LEU A 554 1.72 -18.42 2.77
N SER A 555 2.43 -19.36 2.14
CA SER A 555 3.62 -19.04 1.33
C SER A 555 3.29 -18.12 0.16
N SER A 556 2.15 -18.30 -0.51
CA SER A 556 1.73 -17.42 -1.61
C SER A 556 1.40 -16.00 -1.12
N LEU A 557 0.79 -15.87 0.06
CA LEU A 557 0.52 -14.59 0.71
C LEU A 557 1.83 -13.90 1.11
N ALA A 558 2.80 -14.64 1.66
CA ALA A 558 4.12 -14.13 2.01
C ALA A 558 4.85 -13.54 0.78
N VAL A 559 4.91 -14.28 -0.33
CA VAL A 559 5.58 -13.83 -1.56
C VAL A 559 4.93 -12.58 -2.14
N ASN A 560 3.59 -12.51 -2.16
CA ASN A 560 2.88 -11.31 -2.61
C ASN A 560 3.14 -10.10 -1.68
N PHE A 561 3.14 -10.31 -0.37
CA PHE A 561 3.43 -9.25 0.59
C PHE A 561 4.87 -8.73 0.45
N ILE A 562 5.85 -9.64 0.38
CA ILE A 562 7.27 -9.28 0.19
C ILE A 562 7.45 -8.51 -1.12
N GLY A 563 6.93 -9.04 -2.23
CA GLY A 563 7.01 -8.36 -3.53
C GLY A 563 6.35 -6.97 -3.51
N ARG A 564 5.22 -6.83 -2.80
CA ARG A 564 4.54 -5.53 -2.63
C ARG A 564 5.38 -4.56 -1.80
N ALA A 565 5.85 -4.99 -0.62
CA ALA A 565 6.63 -4.17 0.29
C ALA A 565 7.98 -3.72 -0.31
N LEU A 566 8.54 -4.51 -1.23
CA LEU A 566 9.78 -4.18 -1.93
C LEU A 566 9.55 -3.39 -3.24
N SER A 567 8.36 -3.44 -3.83
CA SER A 567 7.98 -2.61 -4.99
C SER A 567 7.48 -1.23 -4.60
N GLU A 568 6.78 -1.12 -3.47
CA GLU A 568 6.39 0.15 -2.89
C GLU A 568 7.66 0.78 -2.27
N ASP A 569 8.29 1.72 -2.99
CA ASP A 569 9.43 2.50 -2.49
C ASP A 569 8.91 3.51 -1.45
N LEU A 570 8.48 3.00 -0.31
CA LEU A 570 8.02 3.77 0.82
C LEU A 570 9.24 4.44 1.43
N CYS A 571 9.51 5.66 1.00
CA CYS A 571 10.75 6.42 1.20
C CYS A 571 11.23 6.57 2.66
N GLU A 572 10.46 6.15 3.67
CA GLU A 572 10.74 6.45 5.08
C GLU A 572 10.93 5.21 5.98
N SER A 573 10.46 4.05 5.52
CA SER A 573 10.42 2.82 6.31
C SER A 573 11.52 1.87 5.85
N THR A 574 12.55 1.73 6.69
CA THR A 574 13.66 0.80 6.46
C THR A 574 13.34 -0.61 6.95
N GLY A 575 12.19 -0.80 7.61
CA GLY A 575 11.73 -2.08 8.14
C GLY A 575 10.21 -2.24 8.07
N PHE A 576 9.75 -3.45 7.78
CA PHE A 576 8.31 -3.77 7.67
C PHE A 576 7.95 -5.02 8.46
N GLY A 577 6.81 -4.96 9.11
CA GLY A 577 6.21 -6.11 9.77
C GLY A 577 4.79 -6.36 9.31
N ALA A 578 4.38 -7.61 9.11
CA ALA A 578 2.97 -7.90 8.90
C ALA A 578 2.45 -9.18 9.57
N TYR A 579 1.20 -9.08 10.00
CA TYR A 579 0.35 -10.20 10.39
C TYR A 579 -0.71 -10.41 9.30
N MET A 580 -0.88 -11.62 8.79
CA MET A 580 -1.93 -11.93 7.79
C MET A 580 -2.89 -12.98 8.34
N SER A 581 -4.19 -12.81 8.09
CA SER A 581 -5.24 -13.76 8.51
C SER A 581 -5.57 -14.75 7.39
N ASP A 582 -6.19 -15.85 7.80
CA ASP A 582 -6.67 -16.97 7.00
C ASP A 582 -7.48 -16.57 5.74
N ALA A 583 -7.41 -17.41 4.70
CA ALA A 583 -8.18 -17.33 3.47
C ALA A 583 -9.68 -17.67 3.67
N CYS A 584 -10.07 -18.15 4.86
CA CYS A 584 -11.40 -18.74 5.11
C CYS A 584 -12.26 -18.05 6.20
N ALA A 585 -11.88 -16.89 6.74
CA ALA A 585 -12.58 -16.32 7.89
C ALA A 585 -13.74 -15.34 7.54
N GLU A 586 -14.95 -15.62 8.04
CA GLU A 586 -16.17 -14.78 7.99
C GLU A 586 -16.08 -13.45 8.80
N THR A 587 -14.89 -13.03 9.24
CA THR A 587 -14.74 -11.91 10.19
C THR A 587 -14.30 -10.59 9.56
N ILE A 588 -14.81 -9.47 10.10
CA ILE A 588 -14.58 -8.06 9.71
C ILE A 588 -13.13 -7.57 9.97
N ALA A 589 -12.21 -8.43 10.45
CA ALA A 589 -10.83 -8.03 10.69
C ALA A 589 -10.09 -7.76 9.36
N PRO A 590 -9.18 -6.77 9.29
CA PRO A 590 -8.43 -6.51 8.07
C PRO A 590 -7.59 -7.74 7.68
N PRO A 591 -7.56 -8.13 6.40
CA PRO A 591 -6.90 -9.37 5.94
C PRO A 591 -5.40 -9.39 6.22
N PHE A 592 -4.80 -8.22 6.47
CA PHE A 592 -3.45 -8.08 6.99
C PHE A 592 -3.29 -6.77 7.78
N VAL A 593 -2.38 -6.78 8.75
CA VAL A 593 -1.93 -5.58 9.48
C VAL A 593 -0.46 -5.37 9.17
N LYS A 594 -0.11 -4.16 8.73
CA LYS A 594 1.25 -3.77 8.34
C LYS A 594 1.79 -2.73 9.33
N PHE A 595 3.04 -2.90 9.72
CA PHE A 595 3.82 -1.97 10.51
C PHE A 595 5.02 -1.47 9.73
N GLU A 596 5.42 -0.26 10.09
CA GLU A 596 6.50 0.48 9.45
C GLU A 596 7.40 1.01 10.55
N PHE A 597 8.71 0.77 10.41
CA PHE A 597 9.70 1.07 11.43
C PHE A 597 10.86 1.89 10.87
N SER A 598 11.09 3.03 11.50
CA SER A 598 12.28 3.85 11.28
C SER A 598 13.49 3.26 12.02
N PRO A 599 14.73 3.49 11.54
CA PRO A 599 15.94 3.12 12.26
C PRO A 599 16.00 3.73 13.67
N ASP A 600 16.55 2.98 14.61
CA ASP A 600 16.88 3.50 15.95
C ASP A 600 18.16 4.33 15.90
N HIS A 601 18.32 5.21 16.89
CA HIS A 601 19.60 5.89 17.10
C HIS A 601 20.57 4.96 17.84
N CYS A 602 21.63 4.53 17.17
CA CYS A 602 22.60 3.60 17.72
C CYS A 602 23.82 4.33 18.30
N VAL A 603 24.17 4.01 19.55
CA VAL A 603 25.36 4.51 20.25
C VAL A 603 26.19 3.31 20.73
N GLN A 604 27.48 3.29 20.39
CA GLN A 604 28.38 2.19 20.74
C GLN A 604 29.13 2.48 22.04
N ASP A 605 29.27 1.47 22.88
CA ASP A 605 30.13 1.50 24.06
C ASP A 605 31.38 0.63 23.79
N PRO A 606 32.52 1.24 23.42
CA PRO A 606 33.69 0.50 22.93
C PRO A 606 34.31 -0.40 24.02
N GLU A 607 34.17 -0.06 25.30
CA GLU A 607 34.73 -0.84 26.40
C GLU A 607 33.95 -2.15 26.63
N SER A 608 32.62 -2.07 26.66
CA SER A 608 31.78 -3.25 26.90
C SER A 608 31.45 -4.01 25.59
N GLY A 609 31.61 -3.37 24.45
CA GLY A 609 31.27 -3.86 23.12
C GLY A 609 29.76 -3.86 22.83
N PHE A 610 28.95 -3.20 23.65
CA PHE A 610 27.50 -3.12 23.46
C PHE A 610 27.09 -1.99 22.50
N GLU A 611 26.07 -2.28 21.68
CA GLU A 611 25.34 -1.27 20.91
C GLU A 611 24.04 -0.91 21.65
N THR A 612 23.89 0.35 22.03
CA THR A 612 22.63 0.88 22.57
C THR A 612 21.78 1.42 21.44
N ARG A 613 20.60 0.84 21.22
CA ARG A 613 19.63 1.25 20.19
C ARG A 613 18.49 2.00 20.85
N ILE A 614 18.40 3.30 20.61
CA ILE A 614 17.39 4.17 21.20
C ILE A 614 16.27 4.37 20.19
N ALA A 615 15.07 3.89 20.53
CA ALA A 615 13.90 4.07 19.68
C ALA A 615 13.62 5.56 19.44
N ALA A 616 13.20 5.92 18.23
CA ALA A 616 12.92 7.31 17.87
C ALA A 616 11.88 7.96 18.82
N SER A 617 10.87 7.19 19.25
CA SER A 617 9.89 7.65 20.25
C SER A 617 10.52 7.91 21.62
N ALA A 618 11.38 7.02 22.10
CA ALA A 618 12.11 7.20 23.35
C ALA A 618 12.97 8.47 23.31
N TRP A 619 13.66 8.71 22.19
CA TRP A 619 14.46 9.91 21.99
C TRP A 619 13.63 11.20 22.00
N ARG A 620 12.42 11.19 21.41
CA ARG A 620 11.49 12.33 21.49
C ARG A 620 11.06 12.60 22.93
N SER A 621 10.75 11.55 23.70
CA SER A 621 10.37 11.68 25.11
C SER A 621 11.51 12.24 25.96
N ILE A 622 12.77 11.80 25.75
CA ILE A 622 13.95 12.38 26.40
C ILE A 622 14.04 13.90 26.17
N LYS A 623 13.94 14.33 24.90
CA LYS A 623 14.00 15.77 24.55
C LYS A 623 12.86 16.56 25.19
N SER A 624 11.67 15.97 25.25
CA SER A 624 10.51 16.56 25.92
C SER A 624 10.74 16.75 27.42
N TRP A 625 11.36 15.80 28.11
CA TRP A 625 11.71 15.95 29.52
C TRP A 625 12.83 16.96 29.76
N LYS A 626 13.83 17.01 28.87
CA LYS A 626 14.88 18.04 28.91
C LYS A 626 14.28 19.44 28.77
N ALA A 627 13.41 19.65 27.78
CA ALA A 627 12.75 20.93 27.55
C ALA A 627 11.88 21.36 28.75
N ASP A 628 11.13 20.42 29.33
CA ASP A 628 10.34 20.68 30.53
C ASP A 628 11.20 21.13 31.72
N SER A 629 12.30 20.43 31.99
CA SER A 629 13.20 20.81 33.08
C SER A 629 13.85 22.18 32.84
N ALA A 630 14.32 22.44 31.62
CA ALA A 630 14.94 23.71 31.25
C ALA A 630 14.02 24.90 31.55
N ARG A 631 12.71 24.76 31.30
CA ARG A 631 11.73 25.81 31.62
C ARG A 631 11.40 25.93 33.09
N ARG A 632 11.21 24.80 33.79
CA ARG A 632 10.78 24.82 35.20
C ARG A 632 11.91 25.18 36.16
N ARG A 633 13.14 24.78 35.84
CA ARG A 633 14.29 24.81 36.75
C ARG A 633 15.46 25.65 36.23
N GLY A 634 15.56 25.86 34.92
CA GLY A 634 16.64 26.58 34.25
C GLY A 634 17.41 25.69 33.28
N ALA A 635 17.95 26.29 32.21
CA ALA A 635 18.62 25.55 31.12
C ALA A 635 19.92 24.84 31.57
N ASP A 636 20.58 25.36 32.60
CA ASP A 636 21.83 24.83 33.14
C ASP A 636 21.61 23.76 34.23
N VAL A 637 20.35 23.44 34.56
CA VAL A 637 20.01 22.46 35.61
C VAL A 637 19.95 21.06 35.04
N GLU A 638 20.67 20.12 35.66
CA GLU A 638 20.63 18.72 35.29
C GLU A 638 19.26 18.09 35.54
N THR A 639 18.85 17.23 34.62
CA THR A 639 17.66 16.39 34.72
C THR A 639 17.95 15.02 34.14
N GLY A 640 17.10 14.06 34.46
CA GLY A 640 17.19 12.71 33.95
C GLY A 640 15.93 11.90 34.17
N GLY A 641 16.09 10.58 34.21
CA GLY A 641 15.02 9.63 34.46
C GLY A 641 15.48 8.18 34.23
N LEU A 642 14.52 7.29 34.06
CA LEU A 642 14.74 5.86 33.92
C LEU A 642 14.61 5.43 32.46
N LEU A 643 15.36 4.40 32.08
CA LEU A 643 15.38 3.77 30.77
C LEU A 643 14.74 2.39 30.87
N PHE A 644 13.79 2.11 29.97
CA PHE A 644 13.10 0.83 29.89
C PHE A 644 13.32 0.21 28.51
N GLY A 645 13.64 -1.07 28.52
CA GLY A 645 14.19 -1.73 27.36
C GLY A 645 14.42 -3.22 27.55
N GLU A 646 15.25 -3.75 26.67
CA GLU A 646 15.71 -5.13 26.70
C GLU A 646 17.23 -5.13 26.56
N LEU A 647 17.91 -5.94 27.37
CA LEU A 647 19.36 -6.13 27.30
C LEU A 647 19.63 -7.57 26.91
N ASP A 648 20.30 -7.78 25.77
CA ASP A 648 20.72 -9.09 25.32
C ASP A 648 22.25 -9.20 25.36
N GLU A 649 22.73 -10.07 26.26
CA GLU A 649 24.16 -10.25 26.48
C GLU A 649 24.87 -11.00 25.36
N LEU A 650 24.16 -11.86 24.63
CA LEU A 650 24.69 -12.65 23.52
C LEU A 650 24.90 -11.74 22.31
N LEU A 651 23.89 -10.93 21.99
CA LEU A 651 23.91 -10.01 20.85
C LEU A 651 24.76 -8.77 21.14
N LYS A 652 25.01 -8.46 22.41
CA LYS A 652 25.62 -7.21 22.87
C LYS A 652 24.80 -6.00 22.39
N VAL A 653 23.49 -6.08 22.57
CA VAL A 653 22.55 -5.00 22.20
C VAL A 653 21.71 -4.63 23.42
N VAL A 654 21.51 -3.32 23.61
CA VAL A 654 20.53 -2.78 24.56
C VAL A 654 19.50 -1.96 23.79
N TRP A 655 18.25 -2.41 23.77
CA TRP A 655 17.15 -1.69 23.14
C TRP A 655 16.47 -0.77 24.15
N VAL A 656 16.68 0.53 24.05
CA VAL A 656 15.91 1.53 24.82
C VAL A 656 14.61 1.82 24.09
N THR A 657 13.51 1.32 24.64
CA THR A 657 12.18 1.36 24.01
C THR A 657 11.33 2.50 24.56
N GLU A 658 11.37 2.69 25.87
CA GLU A 658 10.59 3.71 26.60
C GLU A 658 11.48 4.39 27.65
N VAL A 659 11.13 5.61 28.04
CA VAL A 659 11.86 6.38 29.05
C VAL A 659 10.87 7.07 29.98
N SER A 660 11.27 7.29 31.22
CA SER A 660 10.57 8.20 32.13
C SER A 660 11.30 9.53 32.27
N GLY A 661 10.59 10.53 32.76
CA GLY A 661 11.20 11.69 33.39
C GLY A 661 11.73 11.35 34.78
N ALA A 662 12.23 12.37 35.47
CA ALA A 662 12.75 12.25 36.83
C ALA A 662 11.62 11.86 37.79
N PRO A 663 11.81 10.84 38.65
CA PRO A 663 10.92 10.55 39.77
C PRO A 663 10.68 11.79 40.64
N SER A 664 9.52 11.89 41.28
CA SER A 664 9.11 13.10 42.00
C SER A 664 10.02 13.48 43.17
N ASP A 665 10.69 12.51 43.77
CA ASP A 665 11.65 12.67 44.85
C ASP A 665 13.09 12.95 44.35
N SER A 666 13.29 13.19 43.06
CA SER A 666 14.60 13.51 42.49
C SER A 666 15.09 14.91 42.89
N ILE A 667 16.40 15.04 43.07
CA ILE A 667 17.06 16.31 43.35
C ILE A 667 17.75 16.80 42.07
N HIS A 668 17.55 18.07 41.74
CA HIS A 668 18.07 18.70 40.54
C HIS A 668 18.91 19.93 40.91
N SER A 669 20.16 20.00 40.45
CA SER A 669 20.98 21.22 40.49
C SER A 669 21.81 21.37 39.21
N ALA A 670 22.59 22.45 39.11
CA ALA A 670 23.51 22.64 37.99
C ALA A 670 24.76 21.73 38.07
N GLU A 671 25.01 21.16 39.25
CA GLU A 671 26.21 20.38 39.58
C GLU A 671 25.94 18.88 39.82
N GLU A 672 24.68 18.49 40.01
CA GLU A 672 24.26 17.10 40.07
C GLU A 672 22.76 16.90 39.85
N PHE A 673 22.44 15.76 39.25
CA PHE A 673 21.13 15.13 39.29
C PHE A 673 21.16 13.87 40.18
N VAL A 674 20.33 13.85 41.23
CA VAL A 674 20.11 12.66 42.06
C VAL A 674 18.75 12.07 41.72
N CYS A 675 18.75 10.95 41.00
CA CYS A 675 17.52 10.25 40.63
C CYS A 675 16.81 9.68 41.87
N GLY A 676 15.54 10.05 42.04
CA GLY A 676 14.67 9.51 43.08
C GLY A 676 14.22 8.07 42.81
N ILE A 677 13.46 7.50 43.74
CA ILE A 677 12.97 6.11 43.69
C ILE A 677 11.46 5.99 43.85
N ASN A 678 10.74 7.10 44.08
CA ASN A 678 9.32 7.05 44.35
C ASN A 678 8.53 6.58 43.11
N GLY A 679 7.75 5.51 43.27
CA GLY A 679 6.90 4.97 42.20
C GLY A 679 7.61 4.14 41.12
N THR A 680 8.93 3.94 41.22
CA THR A 680 9.73 3.36 40.13
C THR A 680 9.46 1.86 39.93
N THR A 681 9.25 1.11 41.02
CA THR A 681 8.86 -0.31 40.96
C THR A 681 7.51 -0.48 40.27
N GLN A 682 6.50 0.31 40.65
CA GLN A 682 5.17 0.23 40.04
C GLN A 682 5.21 0.59 38.55
N LEU A 683 6.03 1.57 38.17
CA LEU A 683 6.24 1.92 36.77
C LEU A 683 6.90 0.77 35.99
N ASN A 684 7.96 0.19 36.53
CA ASN A 684 8.64 -0.96 35.92
C ASN A 684 7.70 -2.15 35.75
N ASP A 685 6.95 -2.52 36.79
CA ASP A 685 6.03 -3.65 36.76
C ASP A 685 4.92 -3.43 35.72
N SER A 686 4.36 -2.21 35.66
CA SER A 686 3.36 -1.84 34.65
C SER A 686 3.90 -1.96 33.22
N ILE A 687 5.10 -1.47 32.93
CA ILE A 687 5.72 -1.56 31.59
C ILE A 687 6.06 -3.02 31.25
N THR A 688 6.55 -3.77 32.24
CA THR A 688 6.87 -5.19 32.10
C THR A 688 5.63 -6.00 31.73
N ASP A 689 4.52 -5.81 32.45
CA ASP A 689 3.28 -6.53 32.20
C ASP A 689 2.66 -6.15 30.85
N GLN A 690 2.62 -4.84 30.53
CA GLN A 690 2.09 -4.36 29.25
C GLN A 690 2.90 -4.83 28.03
N SER A 691 4.16 -5.21 28.20
CA SER A 691 5.04 -5.66 27.12
C SER A 691 5.18 -7.18 27.02
N ARG A 692 4.37 -7.96 27.74
CA ARG A 692 4.59 -9.42 27.93
C ARG A 692 6.02 -9.72 28.35
N ARG A 693 6.48 -8.95 29.34
CA ARG A 693 7.78 -9.03 30.00
C ARG A 693 9.02 -8.74 29.13
N SER A 694 8.83 -8.24 27.90
CA SER A 694 9.94 -7.89 26.99
C SER A 694 10.65 -6.59 27.36
N VAL A 695 9.95 -5.64 27.97
CA VAL A 695 10.51 -4.32 28.31
C VAL A 695 10.57 -4.18 29.82
N GLN A 696 11.77 -3.96 30.34
CA GLN A 696 12.05 -3.84 31.77
C GLN A 696 13.05 -2.71 32.01
N PHE A 697 13.27 -2.32 33.27
CA PHE A 697 14.30 -1.36 33.64
C PHE A 697 15.69 -1.83 33.18
N VAL A 698 16.40 -1.02 32.40
CA VAL A 698 17.75 -1.32 31.89
C VAL A 698 18.81 -0.32 32.37
N GLY A 699 18.40 0.83 32.90
CA GLY A 699 19.33 1.86 33.35
C GLY A 699 18.70 3.23 33.54
N SER A 700 19.54 4.26 33.62
CA SER A 700 19.13 5.65 33.81
C SER A 700 19.72 6.55 32.75
N TRP A 701 19.07 7.69 32.53
CA TRP A 701 19.60 8.76 31.69
C TRP A 701 19.65 10.07 32.46
N HIS A 702 20.59 10.93 32.11
CA HIS A 702 20.61 12.32 32.58
C HIS A 702 21.31 13.25 31.59
N THR A 703 21.29 14.54 31.91
CA THR A 703 21.83 15.62 31.08
C THR A 703 23.04 16.24 31.75
N HIS A 704 24.03 16.58 30.93
CA HIS A 704 25.16 17.44 31.26
C HIS A 704 25.01 18.73 30.45
N PRO A 705 24.29 19.75 30.95
CA PRO A 705 23.91 20.92 30.15
C PRO A 705 25.09 21.73 29.60
N VAL A 706 26.19 21.77 30.35
CA VAL A 706 27.37 22.60 30.07
C VAL A 706 28.66 21.78 29.90
N SER A 707 28.57 20.45 29.84
CA SER A 707 29.74 19.59 29.72
C SER A 707 29.53 18.43 28.74
N PRO A 708 30.60 17.81 28.23
CA PRO A 708 30.50 16.68 27.31
C PRO A 708 29.73 15.49 27.91
N ALA A 709 29.24 14.60 27.04
CA ALA A 709 28.53 13.38 27.41
C ALA A 709 29.47 12.29 27.99
N ILE A 710 30.24 12.62 29.02
CA ILE A 710 31.24 11.76 29.67
C ILE A 710 30.86 11.58 31.14
N PRO A 711 30.90 10.35 31.70
CA PRO A 711 30.61 10.11 33.10
C PRO A 711 31.57 10.87 34.03
N SER A 712 31.02 11.60 34.99
CA SER A 712 31.75 12.29 36.04
C SER A 712 32.19 11.33 37.16
N GLY A 713 33.04 11.81 38.08
CA GLY A 713 33.38 11.05 39.29
C GLY A 713 32.16 10.72 40.17
N LYS A 714 31.12 11.57 40.17
CA LYS A 714 29.87 11.31 40.88
C LYS A 714 29.08 10.18 40.23
N ASP A 715 29.03 10.15 38.90
CA ASP A 715 28.37 9.07 38.13
C ASP A 715 29.02 7.72 38.41
N LEU A 716 30.35 7.67 38.40
CA LEU A 716 31.10 6.46 38.73
C LEU A 716 30.83 6.00 40.18
N ALA A 717 30.79 6.92 41.14
CA ALA A 717 30.45 6.60 42.52
C ALA A 717 28.98 6.15 42.70
N ALA A 718 28.06 6.65 41.87
CA ALA A 718 26.67 6.17 41.84
C ALA A 718 26.58 4.75 41.26
N MET A 719 27.30 4.47 40.17
CA MET A 719 27.37 3.14 39.56
C MET A 719 28.00 2.10 40.50
N ASP A 720 29.06 2.43 41.23
CA ASP A 720 29.63 1.55 42.27
C ASP A 720 28.59 1.21 43.36
N ARG A 721 27.78 2.20 43.78
CA ARG A 721 26.69 1.97 44.74
C ARG A 721 25.62 1.04 44.18
N LEU A 722 25.18 1.24 42.94
CA LEU A 722 24.13 0.44 42.30
C LEU A 722 24.57 -1.01 42.00
N LEU A 723 25.80 -1.18 41.52
CA LEU A 723 26.31 -2.48 41.06
C LEU A 723 26.94 -3.33 42.17
N VAL A 724 27.52 -2.70 43.22
CA VAL A 724 28.29 -3.43 44.24
C VAL A 724 27.66 -3.30 45.63
N GLN A 725 27.16 -2.11 46.00
CA GLN A 725 26.72 -1.82 47.38
C GLN A 725 25.20 -2.01 47.61
N SER A 726 24.42 -2.20 46.56
CA SER A 726 22.97 -2.40 46.64
C SER A 726 22.63 -3.73 47.33
N PRO A 727 21.55 -3.81 48.14
CA PRO A 727 21.06 -5.06 48.74
C PRO A 727 20.73 -6.14 47.70
N VAL A 728 20.32 -5.71 46.50
CA VAL A 728 20.14 -6.54 45.32
C VAL A 728 21.01 -5.92 44.22
N PRO A 729 22.29 -6.32 44.12
CA PRO A 729 23.21 -5.76 43.15
C PRO A 729 22.82 -6.17 41.73
N SER A 730 22.77 -5.21 40.82
CA SER A 730 22.64 -5.51 39.39
C SER A 730 24.00 -5.91 38.82
N GLU A 731 24.03 -6.86 37.88
CA GLU A 731 25.27 -7.23 37.18
C GLU A 731 25.70 -6.16 36.17
N ARG A 732 24.72 -5.44 35.59
CA ARG A 732 24.92 -4.40 34.58
C ARG A 732 23.98 -3.22 34.78
N GLN A 733 24.42 -2.03 34.39
CA GLN A 733 23.59 -0.83 34.34
C GLN A 733 23.94 0.01 33.10
N LEU A 734 22.93 0.42 32.35
CA LEU A 734 23.08 1.42 31.30
C LEU A 734 23.03 2.83 31.92
N LEU A 735 24.02 3.65 31.60
CA LEU A 735 24.00 5.08 31.83
C LEU A 735 24.01 5.80 30.48
N LEU A 736 22.96 6.55 30.20
CA LEU A 736 22.87 7.41 29.01
C LEU A 736 23.07 8.87 29.42
N ILE A 737 24.07 9.54 28.86
CA ILE A 737 24.38 10.94 29.16
C ILE A 737 24.16 11.78 27.91
N ILE A 738 23.42 12.87 28.06
CA ILE A 738 23.19 13.85 27.01
C ILE A 738 23.94 15.12 27.36
N GLY A 739 25.05 15.34 26.68
CA GLY A 739 25.98 16.43 26.95
C GLY A 739 25.91 17.54 25.91
N HIS A 740 26.77 18.54 26.10
CA HIS A 740 27.13 19.54 25.12
C HIS A 740 28.66 19.71 25.13
N ALA A 741 29.30 19.35 24.02
CA ALA A 741 30.63 19.85 23.71
C ALA A 741 30.49 20.78 22.49
N SER A 742 30.86 22.05 22.62
CA SER A 742 30.69 23.07 21.58
C SER A 742 29.21 23.38 21.24
N THR A 743 28.90 23.83 20.01
CA THR A 743 27.56 24.23 19.56
C THR A 743 26.62 23.06 19.24
N SER A 744 27.06 21.80 19.37
CA SER A 744 26.28 20.60 19.05
C SER A 744 26.00 19.74 20.29
N MET A 745 24.85 19.06 20.27
CA MET A 745 24.41 18.15 21.33
C MET A 745 25.02 16.75 21.13
N GLU A 746 25.48 16.16 22.21
CA GLU A 746 26.21 14.89 22.21
C GLU A 746 25.47 13.82 23.02
N THR A 747 25.62 12.55 22.64
CA THR A 747 25.05 11.41 23.36
C THR A 747 26.09 10.32 23.58
N GLY A 748 26.28 9.97 24.85
CA GLY A 748 27.15 8.88 25.30
C GLY A 748 26.32 7.81 26.00
N ALA A 749 26.54 6.54 25.64
CA ALA A 749 25.87 5.39 26.25
C ALA A 749 26.93 4.45 26.85
N PHE A 750 26.79 4.14 28.14
CA PHE A 750 27.79 3.41 28.90
C PHE A 750 27.16 2.23 29.62
N ILE A 751 27.55 1.00 29.28
CA ILE A 751 27.16 -0.20 30.02
C ILE A 751 28.24 -0.48 31.06
N PHE A 752 27.93 -0.25 32.32
CA PHE A 752 28.81 -0.55 33.44
C PHE A 752 28.58 -1.98 33.94
N GLN A 753 29.65 -2.68 34.27
CA GLN A 753 29.60 -4.04 34.84
C GLN A 753 30.11 -4.06 36.27
N ARG A 754 29.50 -4.90 37.11
CA ARG A 754 29.92 -5.09 38.50
C ARG A 754 31.42 -5.36 38.66
N LYS A 755 31.96 -6.26 37.83
CA LYS A 755 33.39 -6.62 37.84
C LYS A 755 34.35 -5.44 37.62
N GLU A 756 33.91 -4.40 36.89
CA GLU A 756 34.73 -3.21 36.62
C GLU A 756 34.99 -2.45 37.93
N PHE A 757 33.96 -2.32 38.77
CA PHE A 757 34.04 -1.65 40.07
C PHE A 757 34.71 -2.49 41.15
N GLU A 758 34.51 -3.80 41.14
CA GLU A 758 35.28 -4.71 42.00
C GLU A 758 36.78 -4.68 41.68
N SER A 759 37.15 -4.51 40.41
CA SER A 759 38.55 -4.31 39.98
C SER A 759 39.08 -2.93 40.37
N LEU A 760 38.29 -1.87 40.18
CA LEU A 760 38.61 -0.51 40.61
C LEU A 760 38.94 -0.48 42.12
N ARG A 761 38.16 -1.16 42.96
CA ARG A 761 38.42 -1.24 44.41
C ARG A 761 39.74 -1.95 44.76
N ARG A 762 40.20 -2.88 43.92
CA ARG A 762 41.47 -3.60 44.14
C ARG A 762 42.68 -2.80 43.64
N SER A 763 42.54 -2.15 42.48
CA SER A 763 43.65 -1.51 41.75
C SER A 763 43.74 0.00 41.95
N GLY A 764 42.67 0.65 42.41
CA GLY A 764 42.58 2.10 42.61
C GLY A 764 42.42 2.92 41.32
N GLN A 765 42.35 2.29 40.14
CA GLN A 765 42.22 2.98 38.85
C GLN A 765 41.20 2.29 37.94
N LEU A 766 40.37 3.08 37.25
CA LEU A 766 39.46 2.64 36.19
C LEU A 766 39.80 3.43 34.94
N SER A 767 40.33 2.74 33.92
CA SER A 767 40.52 3.30 32.58
C SER A 767 39.45 2.73 31.67
N ARG A 768 38.75 3.58 30.93
CA ARG A 768 37.64 3.20 30.05
C ARG A 768 37.74 3.91 28.71
N GLN A 769 37.59 3.19 27.61
CA GLN A 769 37.37 3.79 26.30
C GLN A 769 35.95 4.36 26.21
N ILE A 770 35.82 5.58 25.68
CA ILE A 770 34.54 6.29 25.57
C ILE A 770 34.33 6.65 24.10
N ALA A 771 33.14 6.34 23.59
CA ALA A 771 32.65 6.85 22.33
C ALA A 771 31.43 7.74 22.58
N ILE A 772 31.38 8.87 21.89
CA ILE A 772 30.28 9.82 21.92
C ILE A 772 29.78 9.93 20.47
N SER A 773 28.46 9.99 20.32
CA SER A 773 27.81 10.21 19.04
C SER A 773 27.14 11.58 19.02
N GLU A 774 27.06 12.20 17.84
CA GLU A 774 26.18 13.36 17.67
C GLU A 774 24.74 12.94 17.96
N SER A 775 24.05 13.75 18.77
CA SER A 775 22.64 13.52 19.04
C SER A 775 21.83 13.58 17.75
N PRO A 776 20.86 12.67 17.56
CA PRO A 776 20.14 12.57 16.30
C PRO A 776 19.25 13.81 16.12
N SER A 777 19.44 14.49 14.99
CA SER A 777 18.57 15.56 14.51
C SER A 777 17.28 14.97 13.97
N LEU A 778 16.14 15.62 14.26
CA LEU A 778 14.87 15.25 13.62
C LEU A 778 14.90 15.82 12.20
N ARG A 779 14.76 14.96 11.19
CA ARG A 779 14.64 15.39 9.79
C ARG A 779 13.31 16.15 9.60
N PRO A 780 13.31 17.43 9.16
CA PRO A 780 12.10 18.24 9.02
C PRO A 780 11.20 17.82 7.84
N ASP A 781 11.78 17.20 6.83
CA ASP A 781 11.24 16.90 5.50
C ASP A 781 10.31 15.67 5.44
N LEU A 782 10.22 14.90 6.54
CA LEU A 782 9.52 13.60 6.61
C LEU A 782 8.46 13.57 7.74
N LEU A 783 7.93 14.72 8.12
CA LEU A 783 7.10 14.84 9.31
C LEU A 783 5.60 14.74 8.95
N PRO A 784 4.85 13.78 9.53
CA PRO A 784 3.43 13.61 9.23
C PRO A 784 2.61 14.87 9.52
N SER A 785 1.56 15.08 8.74
CA SER A 785 0.67 16.23 8.84
C SER A 785 -0.21 16.16 10.10
N ILE A 786 -0.25 17.24 10.88
CA ILE A 786 -0.93 17.27 12.18
C ILE A 786 -2.00 18.35 12.20
N GLY A 787 -3.23 17.94 12.51
CA GLY A 787 -4.33 18.81 12.85
C GLY A 787 -4.46 18.94 14.37
N LEU A 788 -4.55 20.17 14.87
CA LEU A 788 -4.81 20.49 16.26
C LEU A 788 -6.19 21.12 16.41
N SER A 789 -6.99 20.63 17.36
CA SER A 789 -8.27 21.24 17.69
C SER A 789 -8.35 21.65 19.16
N LEU A 790 -8.81 22.87 19.40
CA LEU A 790 -8.98 23.46 20.73
C LEU A 790 -10.45 23.76 20.99
N SER A 791 -11.09 22.96 21.85
CA SER A 791 -12.53 23.09 22.15
C SER A 791 -12.88 24.32 22.99
N GLY A 792 -14.18 24.64 23.05
CA GLY A 792 -14.71 25.75 23.83
C GLY A 792 -14.76 25.53 25.35
N GLY A 793 -14.87 26.64 26.11
CA GLY A 793 -14.98 26.60 27.58
C GLY A 793 -14.50 27.86 28.32
N GLY A 794 -14.47 29.04 27.68
CA GLY A 794 -14.06 30.31 28.32
C GLY A 794 -12.60 30.34 28.80
N SER A 795 -12.32 31.07 29.87
CA SER A 795 -10.99 31.17 30.51
C SER A 795 -10.47 29.80 30.96
N ARG A 796 -11.35 28.86 31.34
CA ARG A 796 -10.97 27.49 31.69
C ARG A 796 -10.32 26.76 30.51
N ALA A 797 -10.91 26.91 29.32
CA ALA A 797 -10.37 26.33 28.10
C ALA A 797 -9.01 26.91 27.75
N MET A 798 -8.85 28.23 27.85
CA MET A 798 -7.55 28.87 27.64
C MET A 798 -6.46 28.30 28.57
N ALA A 799 -6.74 28.17 29.87
CA ALA A 799 -5.76 27.64 30.82
C ALA A 799 -5.43 26.15 30.58
N PHE A 800 -6.44 25.32 30.33
CA PHE A 800 -6.23 23.90 30.01
C PHE A 800 -5.42 23.72 28.71
N HIS A 801 -5.81 24.44 27.65
CA HIS A 801 -5.15 24.36 26.34
C HIS A 801 -3.73 24.91 26.38
N LEU A 802 -3.42 25.90 27.24
CA LEU A 802 -2.04 26.35 27.45
C LEU A 802 -1.14 25.17 27.85
N GLY A 803 -1.63 24.31 28.74
CA GLY A 803 -0.96 23.07 29.11
C GLY A 803 -0.80 22.09 27.95
N CYS A 804 -1.86 21.90 27.17
CA CYS A 804 -1.81 21.04 25.98
C CYS A 804 -0.78 21.52 24.96
N LEU A 805 -0.77 22.83 24.65
CA LEU A 805 0.20 23.45 23.75
C LEU A 805 1.62 23.32 24.30
N ARG A 806 1.81 23.49 25.62
CA ARG A 806 3.10 23.30 26.28
C ARG A 806 3.62 21.87 26.07
N ALA A 807 2.80 20.85 26.30
CA ALA A 807 3.19 19.45 26.06
C ALA A 807 3.56 19.19 24.59
N LEU A 808 2.84 19.80 23.64
CA LEU A 808 3.17 19.70 22.20
C LEU A 808 4.47 20.42 21.86
N ASN A 809 4.72 21.59 22.45
CA ASN A 809 5.93 22.38 22.26
C ASN A 809 7.17 21.63 22.74
N ASP A 810 7.12 21.06 23.94
CA ASP A 810 8.23 20.29 24.54
C ASP A 810 8.68 19.14 23.65
N ARG A 811 7.72 18.54 22.98
CA ARG A 811 7.92 17.40 22.12
C ARG A 811 8.40 17.78 20.73
N GLY A 812 8.42 19.07 20.40
CA GLY A 812 8.69 19.59 19.05
C GLY A 812 7.57 19.28 18.06
N VAL A 813 6.35 19.06 18.56
CA VAL A 813 5.15 18.77 17.76
C VAL A 813 4.39 20.03 17.40
N LEU A 814 4.40 21.05 18.27
CA LEU A 814 3.58 22.24 18.11
C LEU A 814 3.89 23.02 16.82
N ASP A 815 5.18 23.19 16.48
CA ASP A 815 5.61 23.88 15.26
C ASP A 815 5.34 23.07 13.98
N ARG A 816 4.94 21.79 14.11
CA ARG A 816 4.57 20.91 13.00
C ARG A 816 3.07 20.88 12.73
N VAL A 817 2.27 21.57 13.55
CA VAL A 817 0.83 21.67 13.35
C VAL A 817 0.56 22.44 12.06
N GLN A 818 -0.10 21.79 11.10
CA GLN A 818 -0.45 22.40 9.82
C GLN A 818 -1.83 23.03 9.85
N VAL A 819 -2.72 22.54 10.72
CA VAL A 819 -4.09 23.04 10.82
C VAL A 819 -4.45 23.23 12.29
N LEU A 820 -4.80 24.45 12.68
CA LEU A 820 -5.33 24.79 13.99
C LEU A 820 -6.80 25.16 13.88
N SER A 821 -7.67 24.29 14.38
CA SER A 821 -9.11 24.53 14.46
C SER A 821 -9.53 24.86 15.88
N THR A 822 -10.34 25.89 16.06
CA THR A 822 -10.65 26.41 17.40
C THR A 822 -12.12 26.74 17.57
N VAL A 823 -12.60 26.63 18.81
CA VAL A 823 -13.97 26.99 19.19
C VAL A 823 -13.97 27.80 20.49
N SER A 824 -14.78 28.86 20.55
CA SER A 824 -15.08 29.67 21.74
C SER A 824 -13.83 30.10 22.52
N GLY A 825 -13.72 29.75 23.81
CA GLY A 825 -12.52 30.02 24.62
C GLY A 825 -11.21 29.48 24.03
N GLY A 826 -11.26 28.36 23.30
CA GLY A 826 -10.12 27.84 22.54
C GLY A 826 -9.70 28.74 21.38
N SER A 827 -10.62 29.52 20.80
CA SER A 827 -10.32 30.51 19.76
C SER A 827 -9.52 31.70 20.28
N VAL A 828 -9.61 32.04 21.58
CA VAL A 828 -8.82 33.14 22.15
C VAL A 828 -7.35 32.74 22.18
N ILE A 829 -7.01 31.63 22.84
CA ILE A 829 -5.62 31.17 22.94
C ILE A 829 -5.07 30.71 21.58
N GLY A 830 -5.88 30.04 20.75
CA GLY A 830 -5.44 29.61 19.42
C GLY A 830 -5.16 30.79 18.49
N ALA A 831 -5.93 31.87 18.57
CA ALA A 831 -5.62 33.10 17.85
C ALA A 831 -4.37 33.80 18.42
N MET A 832 -4.19 33.85 19.74
CA MET A 832 -2.96 34.39 20.34
C MET A 832 -1.71 33.64 19.85
N PHE A 833 -1.82 32.32 19.66
CA PHE A 833 -0.74 31.49 19.15
C PHE A 833 -0.48 31.72 17.65
N ALA A 834 -1.53 31.68 16.82
CA ALA A 834 -1.36 31.69 15.37
C ALA A 834 -1.05 33.08 14.77
N PHE A 835 -1.50 34.14 15.42
CA PHE A 835 -1.30 35.53 14.96
C PHE A 835 -0.14 36.23 15.68
N SER A 836 0.69 35.49 16.42
CA SER A 836 1.95 35.93 16.99
C SER A 836 3.09 35.01 16.54
N ASN A 837 4.25 35.59 16.21
CA ASN A 837 5.48 34.85 15.91
C ASN A 837 6.49 34.89 17.08
N THR A 838 6.00 35.14 18.30
CA THR A 838 6.85 35.13 19.50
C THR A 838 7.24 33.70 19.90
N PRO A 839 8.43 33.50 20.50
CA PRO A 839 8.80 32.25 21.14
C PRO A 839 7.74 31.76 22.14
N PHE A 840 7.67 30.44 22.37
CA PHE A 840 6.61 29.84 23.19
C PHE A 840 6.62 30.37 24.63
N GLU A 841 7.79 30.67 25.19
CA GLU A 841 7.98 31.19 26.55
C GLU A 841 7.31 32.57 26.72
N GLU A 842 7.49 33.45 25.74
CA GLU A 842 6.85 34.77 25.72
C GLU A 842 5.33 34.64 25.51
N PHE A 843 4.92 33.77 24.59
CA PHE A 843 3.50 33.45 24.37
C PHE A 843 2.81 32.94 25.65
N GLU A 844 3.46 32.06 26.41
CA GLU A 844 2.93 31.54 27.67
C GLU A 844 2.74 32.67 28.71
N LEU A 845 3.71 33.58 28.83
CA LEU A 845 3.61 34.74 29.72
C LEU A 845 2.42 35.64 29.36
N ASP A 846 2.22 35.89 28.06
CA ASP A 846 1.11 36.70 27.56
C ASP A 846 -0.25 36.06 27.83
N VAL A 847 -0.38 34.75 27.62
CA VAL A 847 -1.61 34.01 27.94
C VAL A 847 -1.91 34.06 29.44
N ARG A 848 -0.91 33.84 30.30
CA ARG A 848 -1.08 33.93 31.76
C ARG A 848 -1.45 35.35 32.19
N ALA A 849 -0.86 36.38 31.58
CA ALA A 849 -1.22 37.77 31.84
C ALA A 849 -2.67 38.08 31.43
N ALA A 850 -3.12 37.57 30.28
CA ALA A 850 -4.50 37.70 29.81
C ALA A 850 -5.50 37.01 30.75
N LEU A 851 -5.20 35.79 31.20
CA LEU A 851 -6.00 35.02 32.16
C LEU A 851 -6.11 35.72 33.52
N ARG A 852 -5.01 36.26 34.05
CA ARG A 852 -4.98 37.03 35.31
C ARG A 852 -5.78 38.33 35.23
N ARG A 853 -5.72 39.00 34.08
CA ARG A 853 -6.45 40.25 33.84
C ARG A 853 -7.96 39.97 33.73
N GLY A 854 -8.32 38.89 33.05
CA GLY A 854 -9.69 38.56 32.67
C GLY A 854 -10.29 39.56 31.67
N PHE A 855 -11.36 39.16 30.98
CA PHE A 855 -12.01 40.00 29.97
C PHE A 855 -13.33 40.61 30.48
N ALA A 856 -13.90 40.05 31.55
CA ALA A 856 -15.18 40.48 32.12
C ALA A 856 -15.20 41.96 32.56
N LYS A 857 -14.14 42.46 33.19
CA LYS A 857 -14.07 43.88 33.61
C LYS A 857 -14.03 44.84 32.40
N GLY A 858 -13.30 44.48 31.35
CA GLY A 858 -13.26 45.23 30.08
C GLY A 858 -14.62 45.27 29.39
N LEU A 859 -15.29 44.11 29.34
CA LEU A 859 -16.65 43.97 28.80
C LEU A 859 -17.66 44.83 29.56
N VAL A 860 -17.66 44.78 30.91
CA VAL A 860 -18.57 45.55 31.76
C VAL A 860 -18.31 47.06 31.62
N ARG A 861 -17.05 47.50 31.67
CA ARG A 861 -16.67 48.90 31.48
C ARG A 861 -17.16 49.45 30.14
N ARG A 862 -16.99 48.71 29.04
CA ARG A 862 -17.43 49.15 27.70
C ARG A 862 -18.94 49.09 27.51
N THR A 863 -19.62 48.16 28.18
CA THR A 863 -21.08 48.02 28.12
C THR A 863 -21.79 49.10 28.94
N LEU A 864 -21.24 49.52 30.10
CA LEU A 864 -21.89 50.45 31.03
C LEU A 864 -21.36 51.90 31.01
N LEU A 865 -20.09 52.14 30.69
CA LEU A 865 -19.44 53.47 30.79
C LEU A 865 -19.15 54.12 29.42
N SER A 866 -19.75 53.64 28.32
CA SER A 866 -19.64 54.24 26.99
C SER A 866 -21.00 54.66 26.43
N LEU A 867 -21.03 55.55 25.44
CA LEU A 867 -22.23 55.91 24.65
C LEU A 867 -22.98 54.68 24.07
N ARG A 868 -22.39 53.48 24.11
CA ARG A 868 -23.00 52.24 23.65
C ARG A 868 -24.10 51.70 24.56
N LEU A 869 -24.18 52.05 25.85
CA LEU A 869 -25.32 51.65 26.70
C LEU A 869 -26.65 52.18 26.11
N PHE A 870 -26.65 53.43 25.67
CA PHE A 870 -27.78 54.06 24.98
C PHE A 870 -28.05 53.44 23.60
N GLN A 871 -27.02 52.97 22.89
CA GLN A 871 -27.18 52.25 21.60
C GLN A 871 -27.71 50.82 21.78
N ILE A 872 -27.32 50.11 22.86
CA ILE A 872 -27.83 48.77 23.20
C ILE A 872 -29.29 48.86 23.66
N LEU A 873 -29.62 49.83 24.53
CA LEU A 873 -30.99 50.13 24.95
C LEU A 873 -31.85 50.60 23.76
N GLY A 874 -31.31 51.48 22.91
CA GLY A 874 -31.93 51.89 21.66
C GLY A 874 -32.16 50.72 20.71
N THR A 875 -31.20 49.81 20.55
CA THR A 875 -31.38 48.59 19.75
C THR A 875 -32.51 47.71 20.32
N TRP A 876 -32.64 47.61 21.65
CA TRP A 876 -33.75 46.89 22.29
C TRP A 876 -35.12 47.52 22.01
N ILE A 877 -35.20 48.85 22.06
CA ILE A 877 -36.44 49.62 21.81
C ILE A 877 -36.80 49.60 20.31
N PHE A 878 -35.83 49.84 19.42
CA PHE A 878 -36.06 49.99 17.97
C PHE A 878 -36.04 48.67 17.20
N SER A 879 -35.41 47.60 17.69
CA SER A 879 -35.36 46.28 17.00
C SER A 879 -35.97 45.13 17.80
N GLY A 880 -35.91 45.16 19.14
CA GLY A 880 -36.46 44.12 20.00
C GLY A 880 -37.99 44.17 20.15
N VAL A 881 -38.55 45.35 20.39
CA VAL A 881 -40.01 45.54 20.50
C VAL A 881 -40.73 45.25 19.18
N PRO A 882 -40.27 45.74 18.00
CA PRO A 882 -40.87 45.38 16.72
C PRO A 882 -40.69 43.90 16.35
N ALA A 883 -39.59 43.25 16.73
CA ALA A 883 -39.40 41.81 16.50
C ALA A 883 -40.37 40.96 17.34
N ASN A 884 -40.61 41.33 18.60
CA ASN A 884 -41.60 40.68 19.46
C ASN A 884 -43.04 40.94 18.99
N MET A 885 -43.35 42.16 18.52
CA MET A 885 -44.62 42.44 17.83
C MET A 885 -44.75 41.59 16.56
N THR A 886 -43.72 41.53 15.71
CA THR A 886 -43.73 40.70 14.49
C THR A 886 -43.93 39.22 14.81
N PHE A 887 -43.32 38.72 15.89
CA PHE A 887 -43.52 37.35 16.37
C PHE A 887 -44.94 37.13 16.90
N ALA A 888 -45.48 38.05 17.71
CA ALA A 888 -46.86 38.00 18.18
C ALA A 888 -47.86 38.06 17.00
N THR A 889 -47.64 38.94 16.03
CA THR A 889 -48.42 39.05 14.80
C THR A 889 -48.31 37.79 13.95
N ARG A 890 -47.13 37.17 13.80
CA ARG A 890 -46.95 35.86 13.13
C ARG A 890 -47.69 34.75 13.87
N PHE A 891 -47.63 34.73 15.19
CA PHE A 891 -48.30 33.73 16.01
C PHE A 891 -49.84 33.85 15.90
N ILE A 892 -50.36 35.09 15.95
CA ILE A 892 -51.78 35.40 15.78
C ILE A 892 -52.25 35.07 14.35
N LEU A 893 -51.53 35.54 13.32
CA LEU A 893 -51.83 35.22 11.92
C LEU A 893 -51.73 33.72 11.64
N GLY A 894 -50.74 33.02 12.20
CA GLY A 894 -50.57 31.58 12.08
C GLY A 894 -51.72 30.79 12.71
N ARG A 895 -52.22 31.22 13.88
CA ARG A 895 -53.43 30.64 14.49
C ARG A 895 -54.71 30.99 13.74
N ALA A 896 -54.86 32.23 13.27
CA ALA A 896 -56.00 32.62 12.43
C ALA A 896 -56.05 31.81 11.12
N ASN A 897 -54.90 31.55 10.49
CA ASN A 897 -54.79 30.76 9.25
C ASN A 897 -55.03 29.25 9.49
N SER A 898 -54.87 28.77 10.73
CA SER A 898 -55.21 27.38 11.11
C SER A 898 -56.72 27.13 11.26
N LEU A 899 -57.52 28.20 11.35
CA LEU A 899 -58.99 28.16 11.49
C LEU A 899 -59.73 28.28 10.14
N VAL A 900 -59.03 28.46 9.02
CA VAL A 900 -59.60 28.58 7.67
C VAL A 900 -59.38 27.29 6.86
N PRO A 901 -60.39 26.80 6.10
CA PRO A 901 -60.28 25.61 5.25
C PRO A 901 -59.12 25.68 4.24
N LYS A 902 -58.49 24.53 3.95
CA LYS A 902 -57.24 24.42 3.16
C LYS A 902 -57.32 25.10 1.78
N ASP A 903 -58.49 25.12 1.14
CA ASP A 903 -58.66 25.52 -0.26
C ASP A 903 -58.77 27.04 -0.48
N SER A 904 -58.80 27.85 0.60
CA SER A 904 -58.90 29.33 0.53
C SER A 904 -57.68 30.05 1.12
N ARG A 905 -56.57 29.33 1.36
CA ARG A 905 -55.37 29.87 2.03
C ARG A 905 -54.51 30.73 1.09
N ALA A 906 -54.97 31.93 0.76
CA ALA A 906 -54.14 32.93 0.08
C ALA A 906 -53.10 33.62 1.01
N GLY A 907 -53.16 33.39 2.33
CA GLY A 907 -52.36 34.13 3.34
C GLY A 907 -51.15 33.39 3.95
N GLY A 908 -50.87 32.14 3.56
CA GLY A 908 -49.78 31.34 4.14
C GLY A 908 -48.37 31.92 3.94
N THR A 909 -48.15 32.59 2.82
CA THR A 909 -46.84 33.14 2.41
C THR A 909 -46.50 34.44 3.14
N VAL A 910 -47.51 35.27 3.46
CA VAL A 910 -47.31 36.59 4.09
C VAL A 910 -46.78 36.45 5.52
N ALA A 911 -47.36 35.54 6.32
CA ALA A 911 -46.89 35.26 7.67
C ALA A 911 -45.45 34.69 7.69
N GLN A 912 -45.05 33.93 6.68
CA GLN A 912 -43.69 33.39 6.58
C GLN A 912 -42.66 34.44 6.12
N SER A 913 -43.09 35.42 5.30
CA SER A 913 -42.26 36.50 4.74
C SER A 913 -41.95 37.66 5.70
N LEU A 914 -42.70 37.79 6.81
CA LEU A 914 -42.49 38.83 7.83
C LEU A 914 -41.17 38.60 8.60
N GLN A 915 -40.11 39.29 8.18
CA GLN A 915 -38.83 39.36 8.89
C GLN A 915 -38.85 40.53 9.90
N PRO A 916 -38.08 40.47 11.00
CA PRO A 916 -37.92 41.61 11.90
C PRO A 916 -37.43 42.84 11.12
N PRO A 917 -38.10 44.00 11.23
CA PRO A 917 -37.88 45.14 10.34
C PRO A 917 -36.53 45.85 10.53
N PHE A 918 -35.86 45.65 11.67
CA PHE A 918 -34.63 46.36 12.02
C PHE A 918 -33.55 45.39 12.51
N ARG A 919 -32.28 45.69 12.18
CA ARG A 919 -31.12 44.89 12.60
C ARG A 919 -30.75 45.15 14.06
N ARG A 920 -30.15 44.17 14.75
CA ARG A 920 -29.56 44.40 16.07
C ARG A 920 -28.22 45.09 15.90
N TRP A 921 -28.23 46.42 15.89
CA TRP A 921 -27.05 47.25 15.56
C TRP A 921 -25.86 47.13 16.52
N VAL A 922 -26.09 47.04 17.83
CA VAL A 922 -25.02 46.96 18.85
C VAL A 922 -25.46 46.04 20.00
N ASN A 923 -24.61 45.08 20.37
CA ASN A 923 -24.88 44.15 21.48
C ASN A 923 -23.63 43.87 22.36
N ARG A 924 -23.78 43.08 23.44
CA ARG A 924 -22.68 42.75 24.37
C ARG A 924 -21.50 42.04 23.68
N THR A 925 -21.74 41.31 22.60
CA THR A 925 -20.71 40.61 21.83
C THR A 925 -19.87 41.58 21.00
N ASN A 926 -20.44 42.69 20.49
CA ASN A 926 -19.64 43.76 19.87
C ASN A 926 -18.74 44.50 20.88
N ALA A 927 -19.13 44.54 22.15
CA ALA A 927 -18.27 45.06 23.21
C ALA A 927 -17.13 44.07 23.56
N LEU A 928 -17.38 42.76 23.42
CA LEU A 928 -16.37 41.72 23.55
C LEU A 928 -15.37 41.75 22.38
N GLU A 929 -15.85 41.88 21.15
CA GLU A 929 -15.04 42.08 19.93
C GLU A 929 -14.02 43.22 20.12
N GLN A 930 -14.48 44.40 20.55
CA GLN A 930 -13.59 45.53 20.77
C GLN A 930 -12.66 45.34 21.98
N THR A 931 -13.08 44.54 22.97
CA THR A 931 -12.19 44.17 24.08
C THR A 931 -11.04 43.29 23.59
N PHE A 932 -11.32 42.35 22.68
CA PHE A 932 -10.27 41.52 22.07
C PHE A 932 -9.38 42.31 21.11
N ALA A 933 -9.93 43.25 20.33
CA ALA A 933 -9.14 44.16 19.48
C ALA A 933 -8.15 44.96 20.33
N ASP A 934 -8.61 45.66 21.37
CA ASP A 934 -7.75 46.57 22.13
C ASP A 934 -6.77 45.85 23.07
N LEU A 935 -7.11 44.65 23.54
CA LEU A 935 -6.28 43.93 24.53
C LEU A 935 -5.35 42.88 23.93
N LEU A 936 -5.68 42.29 22.77
CA LEU A 936 -4.98 41.12 22.24
C LEU A 936 -4.59 41.24 20.76
N PHE A 937 -5.53 41.60 19.87
CA PHE A 937 -5.36 41.35 18.43
C PHE A 937 -5.22 42.59 17.55
N GLY A 938 -5.45 43.79 18.07
CA GLY A 938 -5.44 45.02 17.28
C GLY A 938 -6.35 44.95 16.05
N GLU A 939 -5.83 45.40 14.91
CA GLU A 939 -6.49 45.40 13.60
C GLU A 939 -6.15 44.17 12.72
N THR A 940 -5.52 43.15 13.30
CA THR A 940 -5.06 41.96 12.57
C THR A 940 -6.22 41.23 11.88
N LYS A 941 -6.00 40.83 10.63
CA LYS A 941 -6.97 40.12 9.80
C LYS A 941 -6.75 38.61 9.87
N VAL A 942 -7.83 37.83 9.70
CA VAL A 942 -7.78 36.35 9.73
C VAL A 942 -6.85 35.79 8.65
N ALA A 943 -6.72 36.49 7.51
CA ALA A 943 -5.79 36.12 6.45
C ALA A 943 -4.30 36.32 6.80
N GLN A 944 -3.98 37.09 7.84
CA GLN A 944 -2.61 37.47 8.23
C GLN A 944 -2.05 36.57 9.33
N VAL A 945 -2.08 35.24 9.13
CA VAL A 945 -1.46 34.29 10.07
C VAL A 945 0.04 34.57 10.15
N ALA A 946 0.57 34.65 11.37
CA ALA A 946 1.96 35.04 11.60
C ALA A 946 2.95 33.86 11.54
N ARG A 947 2.45 32.62 11.66
CA ARG A 947 3.24 31.40 11.63
C ARG A 947 3.21 30.75 10.25
N ASP A 948 4.40 30.49 9.71
CA ASP A 948 4.55 29.87 8.39
C ASP A 948 3.98 28.45 8.37
N GLY A 949 3.26 28.11 7.30
CA GLY A 949 2.71 26.76 7.09
C GLY A 949 1.50 26.40 7.96
N LEU A 950 1.01 27.31 8.82
CA LEU A 950 -0.15 27.08 9.67
C LEU A 950 -1.45 27.61 9.04
N ASP A 951 -2.40 26.71 8.80
CA ASP A 951 -3.79 27.08 8.51
C ASP A 951 -4.60 27.19 9.79
N VAL A 952 -5.45 28.21 9.86
CA VAL A 952 -6.24 28.50 11.06
C VAL A 952 -7.71 28.50 10.70
N VAL A 953 -8.52 27.82 11.51
CA VAL A 953 -9.98 27.80 11.39
C VAL A 953 -10.60 28.19 12.73
N ILE A 954 -11.26 29.34 12.77
CA ILE A 954 -12.06 29.77 13.92
C ILE A 954 -13.54 29.45 13.61
N ASN A 955 -14.14 28.54 14.38
CA ASN A 955 -15.47 28.03 14.10
C ASN A 955 -16.57 28.86 14.78
N ALA A 956 -17.61 29.19 14.02
CA ALA A 956 -18.84 29.83 14.46
C ALA A 956 -20.05 29.10 13.86
N THR A 957 -21.26 29.49 14.27
CA THR A 957 -22.50 28.92 13.75
C THR A 957 -23.36 30.00 13.12
N GLU A 958 -23.81 29.79 11.88
CA GLU A 958 -24.79 30.67 11.23
C GLU A 958 -26.22 30.18 11.55
N LEU A 959 -26.97 30.98 12.30
CA LEU A 959 -28.24 30.58 12.90
C LEU A 959 -29.42 30.53 11.93
N ARG A 960 -29.36 31.26 10.81
CA ARG A 960 -30.43 31.26 9.79
C ARG A 960 -30.38 30.01 8.93
N THR A 961 -29.18 29.52 8.66
CA THR A 961 -28.94 28.36 7.81
C THR A 961 -28.79 27.07 8.59
N GLY A 962 -28.41 27.16 9.88
CA GLY A 962 -28.10 26.01 10.72
C GLY A 962 -26.78 25.32 10.33
N THR A 963 -25.87 26.05 9.67
CA THR A 963 -24.62 25.48 9.13
C THR A 963 -23.40 26.01 9.87
N ALA A 964 -22.31 25.22 9.86
CA ALA A 964 -21.01 25.70 10.29
C ALA A 964 -20.60 26.95 9.48
N PHE A 965 -20.17 27.98 10.20
CA PHE A 965 -19.53 29.16 9.65
C PHE A 965 -18.07 29.13 10.07
N ARG A 966 -17.15 29.20 9.12
CA ARG A 966 -15.72 29.09 9.43
C ARG A 966 -15.03 30.37 9.04
N PHE A 967 -14.23 30.91 9.95
CA PHE A 967 -13.29 31.97 9.65
C PHE A 967 -11.91 31.34 9.44
N GLY A 968 -11.52 31.17 8.18
CA GLY A 968 -10.26 30.58 7.79
C GLY A 968 -9.29 31.61 7.25
N ASN A 969 -7.99 31.39 7.44
CA ASN A 969 -6.96 32.24 6.81
C ASN A 969 -7.01 32.17 5.27
N ARG A 970 -7.35 30.99 4.72
CA ARG A 970 -7.57 30.79 3.28
C ARG A 970 -8.89 31.36 2.80
N GLU A 971 -9.96 31.10 3.55
CA GLU A 971 -11.32 31.50 3.20
C GLU A 971 -12.20 31.57 4.46
N SER A 972 -13.11 32.53 4.51
CA SER A 972 -14.14 32.61 5.55
C SER A 972 -15.52 32.48 4.96
N GLY A 973 -16.44 31.74 5.57
CA GLY A 973 -17.81 31.61 5.06
C GLY A 973 -18.54 30.36 5.51
N CYS A 974 -19.67 30.07 4.85
CA CYS A 974 -20.43 28.83 5.02
C CYS A 974 -20.88 28.32 3.65
N TRP A 975 -21.01 27.00 3.49
CA TRP A 975 -21.32 26.41 2.19
C TRP A 975 -22.61 26.93 1.55
N ARG A 976 -23.60 27.36 2.35
CA ARG A 976 -24.88 27.89 1.83
C ARG A 976 -24.81 29.31 1.29
N PHE A 977 -23.89 30.14 1.79
CA PHE A 977 -23.72 31.52 1.33
C PHE A 977 -22.49 31.69 0.45
N GLY A 978 -21.52 30.77 0.51
CA GLY A 978 -20.22 30.90 -0.15
C GLY A 978 -19.14 31.45 0.78
N THR A 979 -18.10 32.01 0.18
CA THR A 979 -16.96 32.61 0.87
C THR A 979 -17.10 34.14 0.91
N ILE A 980 -16.58 34.78 1.96
CA ILE A 980 -16.55 36.23 2.09
C ILE A 980 -15.57 36.80 1.07
N GLU A 981 -16.02 37.80 0.32
CA GLU A 981 -15.20 38.50 -0.66
C GLU A 981 -13.92 39.08 -0.02
N ASN A 982 -12.76 38.84 -0.63
CA ASN A 982 -11.42 39.25 -0.16
C ASN A 982 -11.01 38.73 1.23
N ASN A 983 -11.81 37.87 1.87
CA ASN A 983 -11.58 37.35 3.22
C ASN A 983 -11.27 38.45 4.28
N ASP A 984 -11.82 39.65 4.11
CA ASP A 984 -11.52 40.81 4.97
C ASP A 984 -12.28 40.76 6.30
N VAL A 985 -11.78 39.95 7.23
CA VAL A 985 -12.34 39.79 8.58
C VAL A 985 -11.25 39.99 9.63
N SER A 986 -11.54 40.76 10.67
CA SER A 986 -10.61 40.91 11.82
C SER A 986 -10.63 39.66 12.71
N VAL A 987 -9.46 39.31 13.25
CA VAL A 987 -9.30 38.20 14.20
C VAL A 987 -10.19 38.41 15.43
N ALA A 988 -10.22 39.63 15.96
CA ALA A 988 -11.07 39.99 17.10
C ALA A 988 -12.56 39.69 16.87
N ARG A 989 -13.04 39.90 15.64
CA ARG A 989 -14.42 39.59 15.26
C ARG A 989 -14.66 38.10 15.15
N ALA A 990 -13.76 37.37 14.51
CA ALA A 990 -13.85 35.91 14.39
C ALA A 990 -13.87 35.24 15.78
N VAL A 991 -12.96 35.64 16.67
CA VAL A 991 -12.90 35.13 18.06
C VAL A 991 -14.15 35.51 18.86
N ALA A 992 -14.63 36.76 18.75
CA ALA A 992 -15.85 37.17 19.44
C ALA A 992 -17.11 36.44 18.93
N ALA A 993 -17.22 36.18 17.62
CA ALA A 993 -18.29 35.37 17.05
C ALA A 993 -18.24 33.94 17.59
N SER A 994 -17.05 33.34 17.59
CA SER A 994 -16.78 31.99 18.09
C SER A 994 -17.09 31.86 19.59
N ALA A 995 -16.96 32.92 20.39
CA ALA A 995 -17.22 32.94 21.83
C ALA A 995 -18.64 33.39 22.23
N ALA A 996 -19.53 33.68 21.27
CA ALA A 996 -20.86 34.26 21.51
C ALA A 996 -21.90 33.22 21.96
N TYR A 997 -21.65 32.53 23.08
CA TYR A 997 -22.49 31.43 23.55
C TYR A 997 -23.92 31.90 23.89
N PRO A 998 -24.99 31.29 23.34
CA PRO A 998 -26.36 31.83 23.40
C PRO A 998 -26.90 32.13 24.81
N ALA A 999 -26.45 31.42 25.84
CA ALA A 999 -26.92 31.62 27.21
C ALA A 999 -26.26 32.82 27.90
N LEU A 1000 -25.08 33.27 27.43
CA LEU A 1000 -24.32 34.37 28.03
C LEU A 1000 -24.26 35.63 27.14
N LEU A 1001 -24.19 35.45 25.83
CA LEU A 1001 -23.91 36.50 24.87
C LEU A 1001 -24.86 36.43 23.65
N PRO A 1002 -25.38 37.57 23.18
CA PRO A 1002 -26.24 37.63 22.00
C PRO A 1002 -25.46 37.36 20.70
N ALA A 1003 -26.10 36.73 19.71
CA ALA A 1003 -25.52 36.51 18.38
C ALA A 1003 -25.14 37.83 17.68
N ILE A 1004 -24.04 37.83 16.91
CA ILE A 1004 -23.63 38.94 16.05
C ILE A 1004 -24.55 38.97 14.83
N ASP A 1005 -25.13 40.13 14.53
CA ASP A 1005 -26.05 40.35 13.41
C ASP A 1005 -25.41 41.35 12.45
N THR A 1006 -24.99 40.88 11.27
CA THR A 1006 -24.24 41.67 10.29
C THR A 1006 -24.71 41.42 8.86
N VAL A 1007 -24.23 42.22 7.92
CA VAL A 1007 -24.36 41.97 6.48
C VAL A 1007 -22.96 41.80 5.91
N LEU A 1008 -22.74 40.75 5.13
CA LEU A 1008 -21.46 40.42 4.51
C LEU A 1008 -21.67 40.18 3.01
N GLN A 1009 -20.65 40.49 2.21
CA GLN A 1009 -20.63 40.19 0.78
C GLN A 1009 -20.03 38.80 0.58
N TYR A 1010 -20.73 37.96 -0.19
CA TYR A 1010 -20.30 36.59 -0.45
C TYR A 1010 -20.10 36.36 -1.95
N SER A 1011 -19.04 35.61 -2.29
CA SER A 1011 -18.77 35.10 -3.62
C SER A 1011 -19.07 33.60 -3.72
N HIS A 1012 -19.60 33.16 -4.86
CA HIS A 1012 -19.80 31.75 -5.19
C HIS A 1012 -19.01 31.42 -6.47
N GLY A 1013 -17.79 30.91 -6.33
CA GLY A 1013 -16.91 30.69 -7.48
C GLY A 1013 -16.62 31.99 -8.24
N SER A 1014 -16.87 32.00 -9.56
CA SER A 1014 -16.62 33.13 -10.46
C SER A 1014 -17.81 34.11 -10.65
N SER A 1015 -18.84 34.04 -9.80
CA SER A 1015 -20.03 34.90 -9.89
C SER A 1015 -19.99 36.12 -8.95
N ASP A 1016 -20.57 37.25 -9.39
CA ASP A 1016 -20.59 38.54 -8.68
C ASP A 1016 -21.19 38.44 -7.26
N GLY A 1017 -20.64 39.24 -6.34
CA GLY A 1017 -20.91 39.16 -4.91
C GLY A 1017 -22.36 39.45 -4.51
N GLU A 1018 -22.98 38.54 -3.74
CA GLU A 1018 -24.33 38.73 -3.19
C GLU A 1018 -24.27 39.15 -1.71
N SER A 1019 -24.96 40.24 -1.37
CA SER A 1019 -25.03 40.74 0.00
C SER A 1019 -26.05 39.94 0.83
N LYS A 1020 -25.58 39.21 1.84
CA LYS A 1020 -26.44 38.43 2.74
C LYS A 1020 -26.31 38.92 4.18
N ARG A 1021 -27.45 38.96 4.89
CA ARG A 1021 -27.49 39.13 6.36
C ARG A 1021 -27.03 37.84 7.04
N THR A 1022 -26.09 37.92 7.96
CA THR A 1022 -25.45 36.78 8.60
C THR A 1022 -25.59 36.92 10.12
N ILE A 1023 -26.14 35.88 10.75
CA ILE A 1023 -26.37 35.84 12.20
C ILE A 1023 -25.46 34.78 12.82
N LEU A 1024 -24.40 35.23 13.50
CA LEU A 1024 -23.33 34.38 14.01
C LEU A 1024 -23.40 34.20 15.52
N THR A 1025 -23.29 32.97 15.98
CA THR A 1025 -23.12 32.61 17.39
C THR A 1025 -21.95 31.65 17.57
N ASP A 1026 -21.70 31.23 18.80
CA ASP A 1026 -20.63 30.32 19.18
C ASP A 1026 -20.59 29.05 18.30
N GLY A 1027 -19.39 28.64 17.90
CA GLY A 1027 -19.18 27.45 17.09
C GLY A 1027 -19.62 26.17 17.79
N GLY A 1028 -19.60 26.15 19.12
CA GLY A 1028 -20.04 25.04 19.95
C GLY A 1028 -21.52 24.69 19.81
N VAL A 1029 -22.33 25.59 19.24
CA VAL A 1029 -23.74 25.30 18.89
C VAL A 1029 -23.84 24.29 17.75
N TYR A 1030 -22.92 24.35 16.78
CA TYR A 1030 -22.82 23.35 15.72
C TYR A 1030 -21.95 22.18 16.18
N GLU A 1031 -20.75 22.47 16.69
CA GLU A 1031 -19.78 21.49 17.14
C GLU A 1031 -18.70 22.11 18.04
N ASN A 1032 -18.60 21.64 19.29
CA ASN A 1032 -17.64 22.20 20.25
C ASN A 1032 -16.20 21.67 20.09
N LEU A 1033 -16.00 20.50 19.48
CA LEU A 1033 -14.66 19.91 19.34
C LEU A 1033 -13.83 20.59 18.26
N GLY A 1034 -14.46 21.18 17.24
CA GLY A 1034 -13.77 21.83 16.12
C GLY A 1034 -13.05 20.85 15.19
N ILE A 1035 -13.35 19.56 15.22
CA ILE A 1035 -12.63 18.55 14.41
C ILE A 1035 -13.23 18.37 13.02
N SER A 1036 -14.47 18.78 12.77
CA SER A 1036 -15.13 18.46 11.50
C SER A 1036 -14.46 18.99 10.25
N CYS A 1037 -13.70 20.09 10.29
CA CYS A 1037 -12.91 20.55 9.15
C CYS A 1037 -11.74 19.64 8.80
N MET A 1038 -11.35 18.73 9.70
CA MET A 1038 -10.20 17.83 9.58
C MET A 1038 -10.61 16.36 9.40
N ILE A 1039 -11.92 16.07 9.32
CA ILE A 1039 -12.39 14.70 9.08
C ILE A 1039 -12.11 14.32 7.62
N PRO A 1040 -11.36 13.22 7.37
CA PRO A 1040 -11.07 12.75 6.02
C PRO A 1040 -12.33 12.49 5.17
N GLY A 1041 -12.19 12.59 3.85
CA GLY A 1041 -13.28 12.27 2.90
C GLY A 1041 -14.32 13.37 2.71
N ARG A 1042 -14.13 14.57 3.27
CA ARG A 1042 -15.02 15.71 3.05
C ARG A 1042 -14.86 16.32 1.66
N ASP A 1043 -15.98 16.61 1.03
CA ASP A 1043 -16.04 17.30 -0.25
C ASP A 1043 -15.99 18.83 -0.07
N LYS A 1044 -15.09 19.47 -0.80
CA LYS A 1044 -14.94 20.94 -0.84
C LYS A 1044 -16.16 21.63 -1.45
N ALA A 1045 -16.96 20.95 -2.26
CA ALA A 1045 -18.19 21.50 -2.84
C ALA A 1045 -19.27 21.79 -1.78
N PHE A 1046 -19.23 21.10 -0.63
CA PHE A 1046 -20.27 21.20 0.41
C PHE A 1046 -19.73 21.63 1.79
N SER A 1047 -18.44 21.98 1.88
CA SER A 1047 -17.82 22.44 3.13
C SER A 1047 -16.67 23.40 2.83
N THR A 1048 -16.66 24.56 3.49
CA THR A 1048 -15.49 25.44 3.52
C THR A 1048 -14.42 24.90 4.46
N ASN A 1049 -13.16 25.23 4.21
CA ASN A 1049 -12.00 24.88 5.04
C ASN A 1049 -11.92 23.37 5.31
N VAL A 1050 -11.60 22.57 4.27
CA VAL A 1050 -11.46 21.11 4.36
C VAL A 1050 -9.98 20.72 4.36
N PHE A 1051 -9.59 19.95 5.36
CA PHE A 1051 -8.23 19.45 5.56
C PHE A 1051 -8.25 17.94 5.85
N SER A 1052 -7.16 17.26 5.52
CA SER A 1052 -7.00 15.82 5.72
C SER A 1052 -5.64 15.52 6.37
N PRO A 1053 -5.43 15.90 7.64
CA PRO A 1053 -4.18 15.59 8.33
C PRO A 1053 -4.03 14.08 8.60
N ASP A 1054 -2.79 13.60 8.71
CA ASP A 1054 -2.47 12.22 9.07
C ASP A 1054 -2.84 11.92 10.54
N TYR A 1055 -2.66 12.92 11.40
CA TYR A 1055 -2.93 12.86 12.83
C TYR A 1055 -3.83 14.00 13.30
N ILE A 1056 -4.71 13.72 14.26
CA ILE A 1056 -5.53 14.73 14.93
C ILE A 1056 -5.21 14.74 16.43
N VAL A 1057 -4.78 15.89 16.95
CA VAL A 1057 -4.72 16.17 18.39
C VAL A 1057 -5.94 17.01 18.76
N CYS A 1058 -6.83 16.44 19.56
CA CYS A 1058 -8.06 17.09 20.03
C CYS A 1058 -7.97 17.36 21.53
N CYS A 1059 -7.91 18.65 21.87
CA CYS A 1059 -7.89 19.14 23.24
C CYS A 1059 -9.30 19.61 23.60
N ASP A 1060 -9.94 18.93 24.54
CA ASP A 1060 -11.30 19.22 24.97
C ASP A 1060 -11.37 19.73 26.43
N ALA A 1061 -11.66 21.01 26.60
CA ALA A 1061 -11.83 21.64 27.91
C ALA A 1061 -13.19 21.36 28.58
N GLY A 1062 -13.96 20.40 28.06
CA GLY A 1062 -15.24 19.97 28.62
C GLY A 1062 -15.09 19.24 29.96
N PRO A 1063 -16.05 19.39 30.89
CA PRO A 1063 -15.99 18.79 32.23
C PRO A 1063 -16.19 17.26 32.24
N GLY A 1064 -16.37 16.62 31.07
CA GLY A 1064 -16.77 15.22 30.98
C GLY A 1064 -18.16 15.03 31.59
N GLN A 1065 -18.42 13.88 32.21
CA GLN A 1065 -19.74 13.49 32.73
C GLN A 1065 -20.42 14.58 33.56
N PHE A 1066 -21.74 14.69 33.41
CA PHE A 1066 -22.49 15.69 34.16
C PHE A 1066 -22.48 15.36 35.65
N SER A 1067 -22.50 16.40 36.49
CA SER A 1067 -22.72 16.21 37.93
C SER A 1067 -24.17 15.82 38.21
N ASP A 1068 -24.37 14.87 39.11
CA ASP A 1068 -25.67 14.45 39.62
C ASP A 1068 -26.27 15.43 40.64
N THR A 1069 -25.50 16.47 41.02
CA THR A 1069 -25.91 17.46 42.03
C THR A 1069 -26.90 18.50 41.49
N VAL A 1070 -26.96 18.72 40.17
CA VAL A 1070 -27.81 19.75 39.55
C VAL A 1070 -29.13 19.13 39.09
N MET A 1071 -30.23 19.48 39.76
CA MET A 1071 -31.58 19.05 39.38
C MET A 1071 -32.26 20.10 38.46
N PRO A 1072 -32.53 19.79 37.17
CA PRO A 1072 -33.17 20.72 36.24
C PRO A 1072 -34.69 20.75 36.47
N TYR A 1073 -35.15 21.52 37.46
CA TYR A 1073 -36.58 21.61 37.81
C TYR A 1073 -37.34 22.72 37.03
N GLY A 1074 -36.79 23.93 37.00
CA GLY A 1074 -37.40 25.09 36.33
C GLY A 1074 -37.37 24.99 34.80
N TRP A 1075 -38.20 25.77 34.10
CA TRP A 1075 -38.19 25.79 32.62
C TRP A 1075 -36.81 26.16 32.04
N GLY A 1076 -36.16 27.18 32.59
CA GLY A 1076 -34.83 27.62 32.12
C GLY A 1076 -33.73 26.58 32.34
N THR A 1077 -33.66 25.96 33.53
CA THR A 1077 -32.66 24.92 33.83
C THR A 1077 -32.92 23.64 33.04
N ARG A 1078 -34.18 23.27 32.78
CA ARG A 1078 -34.53 22.18 31.87
C ARG A 1078 -34.10 22.45 30.44
N MET A 1079 -34.42 23.64 29.91
CA MET A 1079 -34.07 24.01 28.54
C MET A 1079 -32.54 23.98 28.34
N MET A 1080 -31.78 24.56 29.27
CA MET A 1080 -30.33 24.54 29.23
C MET A 1080 -29.78 23.11 29.28
N ARG A 1081 -30.30 22.28 30.19
CA ARG A 1081 -29.88 20.88 30.29
C ARG A 1081 -30.18 20.09 29.03
N SER A 1082 -31.33 20.30 28.39
CA SER A 1082 -31.67 19.66 27.12
C SER A 1082 -30.73 20.06 25.97
N ILE A 1083 -30.33 21.34 25.91
CA ILE A 1083 -29.34 21.82 24.94
C ILE A 1083 -27.98 21.14 25.19
N GLU A 1084 -27.49 21.15 26.43
CA GLU A 1084 -26.23 20.48 26.82
C GLU A 1084 -26.23 18.98 26.48
N THR A 1085 -27.34 18.28 26.74
CA THR A 1085 -27.50 16.86 26.39
C THR A 1085 -27.41 16.65 24.88
N THR A 1086 -28.03 17.52 24.09
CA THR A 1086 -27.99 17.43 22.62
C THR A 1086 -26.57 17.68 22.09
N PHE A 1087 -25.87 18.70 22.60
CA PHE A 1087 -24.48 18.97 22.21
C PHE A 1087 -23.54 17.81 22.56
N ARG A 1088 -23.71 17.20 23.74
CA ARG A 1088 -22.97 15.99 24.11
C ARG A 1088 -23.20 14.86 23.11
N GLN A 1089 -24.43 14.66 22.65
CA GLN A 1089 -24.72 13.62 21.65
C GLN A 1089 -24.01 13.87 20.32
N VAL A 1090 -23.92 15.14 19.89
CA VAL A 1090 -23.14 15.52 18.69
C VAL A 1090 -21.65 15.25 18.91
N GLN A 1091 -21.09 15.62 20.07
CA GLN A 1091 -19.70 15.34 20.41
C GLN A 1091 -19.40 13.83 20.40
N HIS A 1092 -20.27 13.00 20.97
CA HIS A 1092 -20.11 11.53 20.94
C HIS A 1092 -20.13 11.00 19.49
N GLY A 1093 -20.97 11.55 18.61
CA GLY A 1093 -20.99 11.18 17.20
C GLY A 1093 -19.65 11.43 16.51
N LEU A 1094 -19.03 12.59 16.76
CA LEU A 1094 -17.74 12.96 16.20
C LEU A 1094 -16.59 12.14 16.78
N GLN A 1095 -16.62 11.84 18.08
CA GLN A 1095 -15.68 10.91 18.71
C GLN A 1095 -15.76 9.53 18.03
N LYS A 1096 -16.96 8.99 17.82
CA LYS A 1096 -17.12 7.73 17.09
C LYS A 1096 -16.58 7.82 15.66
N GLN A 1097 -16.76 8.96 14.99
CA GLN A 1097 -16.27 9.17 13.63
C GLN A 1097 -14.75 9.13 13.54
N ILE A 1098 -14.01 9.79 14.44
CA ILE A 1098 -12.53 9.72 14.42
C ILE A 1098 -12.00 8.32 14.75
N HIS A 1099 -12.70 7.55 15.59
CA HIS A 1099 -12.39 6.14 15.82
C HIS A 1099 -12.57 5.31 14.54
N MET A 1100 -13.69 5.49 13.82
CA MET A 1100 -13.93 4.82 12.54
C MET A 1100 -12.90 5.21 11.47
N CYS A 1101 -12.52 6.49 11.37
CA CYS A 1101 -11.48 6.93 10.45
C CYS A 1101 -10.13 6.25 10.74
N ARG A 1102 -9.77 6.06 12.02
CA ARG A 1102 -8.57 5.29 12.40
C ARG A 1102 -8.71 3.81 12.01
N GLU A 1103 -9.84 3.18 12.30
CA GLU A 1103 -10.10 1.77 11.97
C GLU A 1103 -10.04 1.52 10.45
N ASN A 1104 -10.56 2.47 9.66
CA ASN A 1104 -10.52 2.47 8.20
C ASN A 1104 -9.17 2.89 7.61
N ARG A 1105 -8.17 3.22 8.45
CA ARG A 1105 -6.85 3.72 8.05
C ARG A 1105 -6.87 5.03 7.24
N GLU A 1106 -7.91 5.84 7.43
CA GLU A 1106 -7.99 7.21 6.90
C GLU A 1106 -7.21 8.21 7.78
N LEU A 1107 -6.99 7.88 9.06
CA LEU A 1107 -6.08 8.56 9.97
C LEU A 1107 -5.01 7.58 10.46
N LYS A 1108 -3.75 8.01 10.52
CA LYS A 1108 -2.66 7.20 11.10
C LYS A 1108 -2.81 7.07 12.63
N GLY A 1109 -3.34 8.11 13.27
CA GLY A 1109 -3.65 8.11 14.71
C GLY A 1109 -4.36 9.38 15.15
N PHE A 1110 -4.81 9.40 16.40
CA PHE A 1110 -5.34 10.61 17.03
C PHE A 1110 -5.13 10.59 18.54
N VAL A 1111 -5.08 11.78 19.13
CA VAL A 1111 -5.00 11.99 20.58
C VAL A 1111 -6.21 12.79 21.01
N TYR A 1112 -6.93 12.31 22.03
CA TYR A 1112 -8.08 13.00 22.60
C TYR A 1112 -7.83 13.31 24.09
N SER A 1113 -7.28 14.50 24.35
CA SER A 1113 -6.98 14.98 25.70
C SER A 1113 -8.14 15.83 26.20
N TYR A 1114 -8.80 15.44 27.30
CA TYR A 1114 -9.93 16.20 27.79
C TYR A 1114 -9.92 16.42 29.30
N LEU A 1115 -10.31 17.63 29.72
CA LEU A 1115 -10.21 18.09 31.11
C LEU A 1115 -10.93 17.14 32.08
N GLY A 1116 -12.14 16.69 31.70
CA GLY A 1116 -12.97 15.80 32.49
C GLY A 1116 -12.58 14.32 32.49
N GLN A 1117 -11.40 13.95 31.98
CA GLN A 1117 -10.99 12.55 31.85
C GLN A 1117 -10.93 11.83 33.20
N GLN A 1118 -11.49 10.62 33.25
CA GLN A 1118 -11.48 9.82 34.47
C GLN A 1118 -10.05 9.36 34.74
N ASP A 1119 -9.46 9.85 35.82
CA ASP A 1119 -8.09 9.51 36.23
C ASP A 1119 -7.92 7.99 36.35
N ALA A 1120 -9.00 7.29 36.73
CA ALA A 1120 -9.01 5.84 36.85
C ALA A 1120 -8.75 5.07 35.54
N ARG A 1121 -9.04 5.70 34.40
CA ARG A 1121 -8.96 5.10 33.05
C ARG A 1121 -7.76 5.57 32.25
N LEU A 1122 -6.85 6.34 32.86
CA LEU A 1122 -5.61 6.72 32.20
C LEU A 1122 -4.72 5.49 32.00
N PRO A 1123 -4.00 5.39 30.86
CA PRO A 1123 -3.08 4.28 30.61
C PRO A 1123 -2.01 4.12 31.70
N ILE A 1124 -1.51 5.24 32.20
CA ILE A 1124 -0.55 5.34 33.30
C ILE A 1124 -0.97 6.52 34.18
N ARG A 1125 -0.91 6.35 35.51
CA ARG A 1125 -1.21 7.41 36.48
C ARG A 1125 0.09 7.89 37.12
N PRO A 1126 0.60 9.08 36.77
CA PRO A 1126 1.77 9.61 37.45
C PRO A 1126 1.44 9.93 38.92
N PRO A 1127 2.41 9.79 39.85
CA PRO A 1127 2.20 10.06 41.28
C PRO A 1127 1.68 11.48 41.58
N GLU A 1128 2.06 12.46 40.75
CA GLU A 1128 1.70 13.88 40.92
C GLU A 1128 0.62 14.37 39.94
N LEU A 1129 -0.26 13.46 39.50
CA LEU A 1129 -1.36 13.82 38.60
C LEU A 1129 -2.28 14.85 39.25
N VAL A 1130 -2.48 16.00 38.60
CA VAL A 1130 -3.56 16.92 38.96
C VAL A 1130 -4.88 16.23 38.65
N THR A 1131 -5.61 15.87 39.70
CA THR A 1131 -6.80 15.02 39.60
C THR A 1131 -7.97 15.76 38.97
N ARG A 1132 -8.89 15.01 38.39
CA ARG A 1132 -10.11 15.53 37.79
C ARG A 1132 -10.90 16.41 38.76
N ASP A 1133 -11.02 15.97 40.00
CA ASP A 1133 -11.87 16.63 41.00
C ASP A 1133 -11.31 17.98 41.43
N GLN A 1134 -9.99 18.20 41.31
CA GLN A 1134 -9.35 19.49 41.61
C GLN A 1134 -9.70 20.58 40.58
N VAL A 1135 -10.10 20.23 39.35
CA VAL A 1135 -10.24 21.19 38.26
C VAL A 1135 -11.62 21.23 37.60
N THR A 1136 -12.40 20.15 37.67
CA THR A 1136 -13.64 20.03 36.88
C THR A 1136 -14.75 20.96 37.31
N HIS A 1137 -14.68 21.49 38.54
CA HIS A 1137 -15.65 22.42 39.09
C HIS A 1137 -15.41 23.88 38.68
N TYR A 1138 -14.30 24.20 37.99
CA TYR A 1138 -14.04 25.57 37.55
C TYR A 1138 -15.10 26.02 36.51
N PRO A 1139 -15.74 27.18 36.70
CA PRO A 1139 -16.83 27.65 35.85
C PRO A 1139 -16.39 27.99 34.42
N THR A 1140 -17.36 28.03 33.50
CA THR A 1140 -17.16 28.51 32.12
C THR A 1140 -17.53 29.98 32.03
N ASP A 1141 -16.54 30.86 32.13
CA ASP A 1141 -16.70 32.32 32.06
C ASP A 1141 -15.45 33.01 31.48
N PHE A 1142 -15.39 34.34 31.54
CA PHE A 1142 -14.23 35.15 31.14
C PHE A 1142 -13.73 36.06 32.28
N PHE A 1143 -13.91 35.65 33.54
CA PHE A 1143 -13.41 36.38 34.71
C PHE A 1143 -11.88 36.23 34.84
N ALA A 1144 -11.32 37.07 35.71
CA ALA A 1144 -9.91 37.01 36.08
C ALA A 1144 -9.64 35.73 36.88
N MET A 1145 -8.57 35.03 36.54
CA MET A 1145 -8.20 33.75 37.15
C MET A 1145 -7.04 33.92 38.14
N SER A 1146 -7.07 33.16 39.23
CA SER A 1146 -5.97 33.12 40.20
C SER A 1146 -4.76 32.36 39.62
N ASN A 1147 -3.55 32.63 40.13
CA ASN A 1147 -2.37 31.86 39.72
C ASN A 1147 -2.51 30.36 39.99
N THR A 1148 -3.13 30.00 41.10
CA THR A 1148 -3.34 28.61 41.50
C THR A 1148 -4.25 27.88 40.51
N ASP A 1149 -5.36 28.50 40.08
CA ASP A 1149 -6.27 27.89 39.11
C ASP A 1149 -5.64 27.77 37.71
N ILE A 1150 -4.88 28.79 37.28
CA ILE A 1150 -4.12 28.74 36.01
C ILE A 1150 -3.16 27.55 36.05
N GLU A 1151 -2.43 27.39 37.16
CA GLU A 1151 -1.44 26.32 37.31
C GLU A 1151 -2.10 24.95 37.29
N LEU A 1152 -3.15 24.72 38.10
CA LEU A 1152 -3.85 23.43 38.15
C LEU A 1152 -4.44 23.03 36.78
N LEU A 1153 -5.10 23.96 36.09
CA LEU A 1153 -5.72 23.69 34.79
C LEU A 1153 -4.69 23.41 33.70
N SER A 1154 -3.64 24.25 33.62
CA SER A 1154 -2.57 24.07 32.64
C SER A 1154 -1.73 22.82 32.91
N GLN A 1155 -1.36 22.56 34.17
CA GLN A 1155 -0.59 21.37 34.54
C GLN A 1155 -1.36 20.09 34.20
N ARG A 1156 -2.68 20.05 34.44
CA ARG A 1156 -3.48 18.88 34.01
C ARG A 1156 -3.52 18.73 32.50
N GLY A 1157 -3.72 19.83 31.76
CA GLY A 1157 -3.71 19.80 30.29
C GLY A 1157 -2.39 19.30 29.72
N GLU A 1158 -1.29 19.72 30.32
CA GLU A 1158 0.06 19.26 29.99
C GLU A 1158 0.24 17.77 30.29
N GLN A 1159 -0.09 17.32 31.50
CA GLN A 1159 0.05 15.94 31.95
C GLN A 1159 -0.77 14.98 31.08
N LEU A 1160 -2.06 15.28 30.84
CA LEU A 1160 -2.92 14.44 30.00
C LEU A 1160 -2.42 14.37 28.57
N THR A 1161 -2.05 15.51 27.98
CA THR A 1161 -1.62 15.55 26.57
C THR A 1161 -0.31 14.78 26.37
N ARG A 1162 0.67 14.95 27.28
CA ARG A 1162 1.94 14.22 27.27
C ARG A 1162 1.70 12.71 27.36
N LEU A 1163 0.96 12.27 28.38
CA LEU A 1163 0.66 10.84 28.61
C LEU A 1163 -0.05 10.19 27.43
N LEU A 1164 -1.05 10.86 26.86
CA LEU A 1164 -1.84 10.30 25.77
C LEU A 1164 -1.06 10.26 24.45
N ILE A 1165 -0.21 11.25 24.18
CA ILE A 1165 0.69 11.19 23.01
C ILE A 1165 1.68 10.05 23.18
N ASP A 1166 2.37 9.96 24.32
CA ASP A 1166 3.35 8.89 24.59
C ASP A 1166 2.75 7.48 24.42
N HIS A 1167 1.48 7.31 24.80
CA HIS A 1167 0.82 6.02 24.71
C HIS A 1167 0.20 5.73 23.34
N TYR A 1168 -0.58 6.66 22.78
CA TYR A 1168 -1.40 6.42 21.58
C TYR A 1168 -0.75 6.87 20.26
N CYS A 1169 0.14 7.87 20.30
CA CYS A 1169 0.83 8.40 19.11
C CYS A 1169 2.32 8.71 19.41
N PRO A 1170 3.12 7.74 19.91
CA PRO A 1170 4.51 7.96 20.33
C PRO A 1170 5.46 8.43 19.21
N GLU A 1171 5.05 8.26 17.95
CA GLU A 1171 5.75 8.73 16.77
C GLU A 1171 5.64 10.25 16.52
N LEU A 1172 4.63 10.91 17.12
CA LEU A 1172 4.61 12.36 17.26
C LEU A 1172 5.65 12.75 18.31
#